data_AF-A0A349SV39-F1
#
_entry.id   AF-A0A349SV39-F1
#
_cell.length_a   1.000
_cell.length_b   1.000
_cell.length_c   1.000
_cell.angle_alpha   90.00
_cell.angle_beta   90.00
_cell.angle_gamma   90.00
#
_symmetry.space_group_name_H-M   'P 1'
#
loop_
_entity.id
_entity.type
_entity.pdbx_description
1 polymer ?
#
loop_
_entity_poly.entity_id
_entity_poly.type
_entity_poly.pdbx_seq_one_letter_code
_entity_poly.pdbx_strand_id
1 'polypeptide(L)'
;IQLTAPDEYQITVTKQMPVAGTADYATAVNAFQTYIYPLFAEYNCDGCHRSDALTPQQPYFASADINEAYDASRSKIDIEDGVQDRVLAEALSRFVVRQRSEFHNCGEACMANAQEMLDAIKAFEDAIPNPDAVPDSWVTSRALILERDGILASGGGRIDTGAIAMWEFSEGDGALVLDKSGVDPAMNLDLTGDYNWVGGNGIQFLPGGKAQATIVSSSKLATRIKSSNAYSLEAWVAPANVTQEGPARIMTYSDGNTSRNFTLGQTLYNYDFLHRSSSTDGNGDPALSTADDDERLQATLQHVVVTFDPINGRRIYVNGEFTGDADPTSAGNLSGWDDGFVFIMGNEATGDHPWEGIIRFAAVYDRALSQDEITTNFDAGVGEKYFLLFKLEQCDDLGENCEDLTGINDGYDSYVVFQAAVFDSYSYLFSDPYLYRIQGEGTTTPESSYNAIPLMGMRIGINGKEPTVGQAYAKLQTTLDSSLYTEETGQVLSAIGTVLPMEGGSNSDEFFLTFEQIGGFSDVRVEATVSPLAPTVSEQEPDVGLRNFAEINASMAKITGVPITNSDVVSTYNIVKQQLPTTSSAETFLSSHQMAVAQMAIEYCSALVDNTSLRDGFFPGFVSNFGVGVSSAFDTTVERDAIINPLFDKVVGSGLFSQPDEAAMKTELDDLIVLLAGRHVGESATETQKIVKATCAAALGSAAVLVQ
;
A
#
# COMPACT_ATOMS: atom_id res chain seq x y z
N ILE A 1 6.55 29.28 -14.65
CA ILE A 1 5.93 29.79 -13.41
C ILE A 1 6.89 30.84 -12.86
N GLN A 2 6.44 32.05 -12.52
CA GLN A 2 7.32 33.04 -11.88
C GLN A 2 7.35 32.72 -10.38
N LEU A 3 8.50 32.31 -9.86
CA LEU A 3 8.67 32.02 -8.44
C LEU A 3 8.82 33.32 -7.65
N THR A 4 8.29 33.33 -6.44
CA THR A 4 8.37 34.44 -5.50
C THR A 4 9.12 34.02 -4.25
N ALA A 5 9.77 34.97 -3.57
CA ALA A 5 10.44 34.69 -2.32
C ALA A 5 9.41 34.21 -1.27
N PRO A 6 9.70 33.12 -0.53
CA PRO A 6 8.86 32.68 0.59
C PRO A 6 9.09 33.58 1.82
N ASP A 7 8.22 33.43 2.82
CA ASP A 7 8.50 33.96 4.15
C ASP A 7 9.72 33.24 4.75
N GLU A 8 10.51 33.97 5.55
CA GLU A 8 11.77 33.46 6.08
C GLU A 8 11.66 33.07 7.56
N TYR A 9 12.16 31.87 7.87
CA TYR A 9 12.13 31.33 9.22
C TYR A 9 13.52 30.87 9.66
N GLN A 10 13.79 31.01 10.96
CA GLN A 10 14.90 30.34 11.61
C GLN A 10 14.56 28.85 11.76
N ILE A 11 15.60 28.02 11.81
CA ILE A 11 15.44 26.61 12.09
C ILE A 11 14.90 26.46 13.51
N THR A 12 13.80 25.73 13.64
CA THR A 12 13.21 25.37 14.92
C THR A 12 13.41 23.88 15.18
N VAL A 13 13.73 23.56 16.43
CA VAL A 13 13.77 22.17 16.88
C VAL A 13 12.36 21.80 17.29
N THR A 14 11.61 21.20 16.37
CA THR A 14 10.26 20.73 16.68
C THR A 14 10.35 19.41 17.44
N LYS A 15 9.43 19.27 18.39
CA LYS A 15 9.37 18.09 19.25
C LYS A 15 8.88 16.91 18.43
N GLN A 16 9.47 15.74 18.64
CA GLN A 16 9.14 14.55 17.86
C GLN A 16 8.81 13.37 18.75
N MET A 17 7.91 12.50 18.31
CA MET A 17 7.65 11.24 19.00
C MET A 17 8.76 10.24 18.69
N PRO A 18 9.53 9.79 19.70
CA PRO A 18 10.58 8.81 19.48
C PRO A 18 10.06 7.52 18.84
N VAL A 19 10.86 6.93 17.96
CA VAL A 19 10.50 5.69 17.23
C VAL A 19 11.35 4.53 17.72
N ALA A 20 10.86 3.29 17.59
CA ALA A 20 11.61 2.12 18.03
C ALA A 20 13.04 2.14 17.46
N GLY A 21 14.04 2.03 18.35
CA GLY A 21 15.46 2.10 18.00
C GLY A 21 16.12 3.48 18.15
N THR A 22 15.40 4.55 18.50
CA THR A 22 16.01 5.85 18.85
C THR A 22 16.33 5.97 20.34
N ALA A 23 17.23 6.91 20.68
CA ALA A 23 17.74 7.08 22.05
C ALA A 23 16.63 7.35 23.10
N ASP A 24 15.57 8.07 22.71
CA ASP A 24 14.48 8.49 23.59
C ASP A 24 13.23 7.60 23.52
N TYR A 25 13.27 6.49 22.77
CA TYR A 25 12.12 5.59 22.63
C TYR A 25 11.64 5.05 23.98
N ALA A 26 12.56 4.54 24.80
CA ALA A 26 12.21 4.04 26.13
C ALA A 26 11.64 5.14 27.05
N THR A 27 12.13 6.38 26.92
CA THR A 27 11.62 7.53 27.66
C THR A 27 10.18 7.82 27.27
N ALA A 28 9.88 7.85 25.96
CA ALA A 28 8.54 8.10 25.46
C ALA A 28 7.56 6.97 25.79
N VAL A 29 7.95 5.70 25.65
CA VAL A 29 7.11 4.55 26.04
C VAL A 29 6.74 4.64 27.52
N ASN A 30 7.70 4.97 28.40
CA ASN A 30 7.43 5.13 29.84
C ASN A 30 6.49 6.31 30.12
N ALA A 31 6.65 7.44 29.43
CA ALA A 31 5.75 8.58 29.56
C ALA A 31 4.33 8.23 29.07
N PHE A 32 4.22 7.59 27.91
CA PHE A 32 2.95 7.13 27.35
C PHE A 32 2.22 6.16 28.29
N GLN A 33 2.96 5.20 28.85
CA GLN A 33 2.45 4.25 29.84
C GLN A 33 1.94 4.94 31.11
N THR A 34 2.55 6.08 31.46
CA THR A 34 2.21 6.83 32.68
C THR A 34 0.98 7.70 32.49
N TYR A 35 0.90 8.42 31.37
CA TYR A 35 -0.08 9.50 31.20
C TYR A 35 -1.28 9.09 30.33
N ILE A 36 -1.05 8.43 29.19
CA ILE A 36 -2.11 8.19 28.19
C ILE A 36 -2.69 6.78 28.32
N TYR A 37 -1.83 5.76 28.35
CA TYR A 37 -2.26 4.35 28.31
C TYR A 37 -3.32 3.96 29.37
N PRO A 38 -3.27 4.45 30.63
CA PRO A 38 -4.29 4.10 31.63
C PRO A 38 -5.71 4.52 31.22
N LEU A 39 -5.84 5.63 30.45
CA LEU A 39 -7.14 6.14 30.00
C LEU A 39 -7.82 5.21 29.01
N PHE A 40 -7.09 4.36 28.29
CA PHE A 40 -7.69 3.41 27.34
C PHE A 40 -8.51 2.34 28.04
N ALA A 41 -8.08 1.85 29.20
CA ALA A 41 -8.89 0.95 30.00
C ALA A 41 -10.06 1.70 30.69
N GLU A 42 -9.81 2.92 31.15
CA GLU A 42 -10.83 3.75 31.81
C GLU A 42 -12.00 4.09 30.88
N TYR A 43 -11.72 4.37 29.61
CA TYR A 43 -12.73 4.67 28.59
C TYR A 43 -13.11 3.43 27.75
N ASN A 44 -12.73 2.23 28.20
CA ASN A 44 -13.08 0.94 27.60
C ASN A 44 -12.70 0.86 26.10
N CYS A 45 -11.60 1.52 25.71
CA CYS A 45 -11.01 1.42 24.38
C CYS A 45 -10.36 0.05 24.18
N ASP A 46 -9.81 -0.54 25.24
CA ASP A 46 -9.20 -1.88 25.27
C ASP A 46 -10.17 -3.00 24.90
N GLY A 47 -11.48 -2.81 25.09
CA GLY A 47 -12.53 -3.73 24.66
C GLY A 47 -12.63 -3.94 23.15
N CYS A 48 -12.03 -3.08 22.33
CA CYS A 48 -12.00 -3.17 20.86
C CYS A 48 -10.59 -2.99 20.27
N HIS A 49 -9.77 -2.08 20.82
CA HIS A 49 -8.45 -1.71 20.27
C HIS A 49 -7.30 -2.57 20.79
N ARG A 50 -7.60 -3.85 21.03
CA ARG A 50 -6.64 -4.91 21.29
C ARG A 50 -6.80 -6.01 20.26
N SER A 51 -5.69 -6.61 19.87
CA SER A 51 -5.71 -7.77 18.96
C SER A 51 -6.44 -8.98 19.56
N ASP A 52 -6.49 -9.09 20.90
CA ASP A 52 -7.17 -10.15 21.65
C ASP A 52 -8.59 -9.78 22.13
N ALA A 53 -9.14 -8.63 21.70
CA ALA A 53 -10.50 -8.22 22.01
C ALA A 53 -11.56 -9.14 21.39
N LEU A 54 -12.79 -9.11 21.92
CA LEU A 54 -13.92 -9.85 21.34
C LEU A 54 -14.30 -9.33 19.94
N THR A 55 -14.11 -8.03 19.70
CA THR A 55 -14.29 -7.36 18.41
C THR A 55 -13.07 -6.50 18.11
N PRO A 56 -11.96 -7.10 17.67
CA PRO A 56 -10.71 -6.38 17.41
C PRO A 56 -10.90 -5.31 16.33
N GLN A 57 -10.45 -4.09 16.60
CA GLN A 57 -10.43 -2.96 15.68
C GLN A 57 -9.04 -2.34 15.66
N GLN A 58 -8.46 -2.20 14.47
CA GLN A 58 -7.22 -1.44 14.32
C GLN A 58 -7.49 0.07 14.41
N PRO A 59 -6.52 0.88 14.87
CA PRO A 59 -5.19 0.48 15.35
C PRO A 59 -5.24 -0.15 16.75
N TYR A 60 -4.30 -1.06 17.06
CA TYR A 60 -4.22 -1.74 18.37
C TYR A 60 -3.52 -0.90 19.45
N PHE A 61 -3.91 0.37 19.57
CA PHE A 61 -3.30 1.33 20.50
C PHE A 61 -3.53 0.98 21.98
N ALA A 62 -4.40 0.02 22.30
CA ALA A 62 -4.66 -0.45 23.66
C ALA A 62 -4.06 -1.86 23.94
N SER A 63 -3.14 -2.34 23.08
CA SER A 63 -2.47 -3.65 23.22
C SER A 63 -1.89 -3.89 24.63
N ALA A 64 -1.79 -5.16 25.04
CA ALA A 64 -1.08 -5.51 26.29
C ALA A 64 0.43 -5.31 26.18
N ASP A 65 0.99 -5.35 24.97
CA ASP A 65 2.37 -4.92 24.75
C ASP A 65 2.40 -3.39 24.69
N ILE A 66 3.06 -2.78 25.67
CA ILE A 66 3.13 -1.33 25.77
C ILE A 66 3.90 -0.68 24.62
N ASN A 67 4.86 -1.39 24.02
CA ASN A 67 5.62 -0.90 22.89
C ASN A 67 4.73 -0.88 21.64
N GLU A 68 3.99 -1.97 21.39
CA GLU A 68 3.00 -2.04 20.31
C GLU A 68 1.91 -0.97 20.47
N ALA A 69 1.38 -0.82 21.70
CA ALA A 69 0.38 0.17 22.03
C ALA A 69 0.88 1.61 21.79
N TYR A 70 2.11 1.91 22.21
CA TYR A 70 2.75 3.20 21.95
C TYR A 70 2.93 3.43 20.45
N ASP A 71 3.51 2.46 19.74
CA ASP A 71 3.81 2.59 18.32
C ASP A 71 2.54 2.80 17.47
N ALA A 72 1.45 2.11 17.82
CA ALA A 72 0.13 2.28 17.21
C ALA A 72 -0.55 3.61 17.58
N SER A 73 -0.17 4.24 18.69
CA SER A 73 -0.72 5.51 19.18
C SER A 73 -0.08 6.75 18.58
N ARG A 74 1.19 6.69 18.16
CA ARG A 74 1.96 7.87 17.73
C ARG A 74 1.25 8.69 16.66
N SER A 75 0.77 8.04 15.58
CA SER A 75 0.04 8.72 14.49
C SER A 75 -1.34 9.28 14.87
N LYS A 76 -1.76 9.12 16.14
CA LYS A 76 -3.06 9.55 16.67
C LYS A 76 -2.93 10.67 17.71
N ILE A 77 -1.70 11.01 18.08
CA ILE A 77 -1.40 12.12 18.97
C ILE A 77 -0.75 13.21 18.11
N ASP A 78 -1.29 14.42 18.18
CA ASP A 78 -0.67 15.59 17.57
C ASP A 78 0.20 16.26 18.62
N ILE A 79 1.52 16.18 18.45
CA ILE A 79 2.51 16.72 19.40
C ILE A 79 2.45 18.25 19.53
N GLU A 80 1.73 18.92 18.63
CA GLU A 80 1.53 20.37 18.70
C GLU A 80 0.43 20.76 19.70
N ASP A 81 -0.38 19.81 20.20
CA ASP A 81 -1.45 20.10 21.16
C ASP A 81 -0.89 20.65 22.49
N GLY A 82 0.24 20.14 22.98
CA GLY A 82 0.94 20.70 24.14
C GLY A 82 1.98 21.75 23.78
N VAL A 83 2.72 21.62 22.66
CA VAL A 83 3.69 22.65 22.21
C VAL A 83 3.02 24.02 22.03
N GLN A 84 1.82 24.05 21.44
CA GLN A 84 1.05 25.29 21.25
C GLN A 84 0.10 25.59 22.43
N ASP A 85 0.11 24.77 23.48
CA ASP A 85 -0.83 24.80 24.60
C ASP A 85 -2.30 24.90 24.13
N ARG A 86 -2.69 24.14 23.10
CA ARG A 86 -4.01 24.23 22.48
C ARG A 86 -5.11 23.99 23.49
N VAL A 87 -6.17 24.80 23.42
CA VAL A 87 -7.37 24.57 24.23
C VAL A 87 -8.20 23.42 23.66
N LEU A 88 -9.13 22.85 24.44
CA LEU A 88 -9.93 21.71 24.01
C LEU A 88 -10.66 21.91 22.69
N ALA A 89 -11.07 23.13 22.34
CA ALA A 89 -11.74 23.42 21.07
C ALA A 89 -10.80 23.32 19.85
N GLU A 90 -9.49 23.48 20.05
CA GLU A 90 -8.46 23.57 19.02
C GLU A 90 -7.60 22.31 18.93
N ALA A 91 -7.64 21.45 19.97
CA ALA A 91 -6.87 20.20 19.99
C ALA A 91 -7.17 19.29 18.78
N LEU A 92 -6.12 18.71 18.21
CA LEU A 92 -6.17 17.93 16.97
C LEU A 92 -5.83 16.45 17.16
N SER A 93 -5.26 16.06 18.31
CA SER A 93 -5.02 14.65 18.65
C SER A 93 -6.28 13.83 18.46
N ARG A 94 -6.22 12.76 17.66
CA ARG A 94 -7.39 11.95 17.30
C ARG A 94 -8.06 11.35 18.52
N PHE A 95 -7.34 11.01 19.58
CA PHE A 95 -7.93 10.54 20.85
C PHE A 95 -8.81 11.59 21.54
N VAL A 96 -8.49 12.87 21.38
CA VAL A 96 -9.29 14.00 21.89
C VAL A 96 -10.48 14.25 20.96
N VAL A 97 -10.25 14.34 19.65
CA VAL A 97 -11.30 14.61 18.65
C VAL A 97 -12.38 13.54 18.64
N ARG A 98 -11.99 12.26 18.70
CA ARG A 98 -12.92 11.11 18.76
C ARG A 98 -13.93 11.22 19.89
N GLN A 99 -13.49 11.72 21.04
CA GLN A 99 -14.36 11.91 22.20
C GLN A 99 -15.14 13.22 22.11
N ARG A 100 -14.45 14.34 21.84
CA ARG A 100 -15.01 15.70 21.79
C ARG A 100 -16.09 15.88 20.73
N SER A 101 -15.84 15.36 19.53
CA SER A 101 -16.58 15.73 18.31
C SER A 101 -17.28 14.55 17.66
N GLU A 102 -16.76 13.33 17.84
CA GLU A 102 -17.35 12.12 17.25
C GLU A 102 -18.13 11.27 18.26
N PHE A 103 -18.09 11.66 19.55
CA PHE A 103 -18.81 11.00 20.65
C PHE A 103 -18.52 9.50 20.76
N HIS A 104 -17.30 9.10 20.41
CA HIS A 104 -16.89 7.70 20.36
C HIS A 104 -16.66 7.13 21.78
N ASN A 105 -17.48 6.16 22.16
CA ASN A 105 -17.38 5.35 23.39
C ASN A 105 -17.20 6.12 24.72
N CYS A 106 -17.64 7.38 24.79
CA CYS A 106 -17.38 8.27 25.92
C CYS A 106 -18.58 8.49 26.87
N GLY A 107 -19.63 7.68 26.74
CA GLY A 107 -20.83 7.74 27.57
C GLY A 107 -21.50 9.12 27.56
N GLU A 108 -21.88 9.64 28.73
CA GLU A 108 -22.47 10.98 28.87
C GLU A 108 -21.41 12.07 29.17
N ALA A 109 -20.12 11.73 29.27
CA ALA A 109 -19.06 12.60 29.76
C ALA A 109 -18.01 12.99 28.70
N CYS A 110 -18.35 12.86 27.41
CA CYS A 110 -17.45 13.06 26.27
C CYS A 110 -16.55 14.30 26.32
N MET A 111 -17.11 15.45 26.72
CA MET A 111 -16.31 16.68 26.83
C MET A 111 -15.30 16.64 27.99
N ALA A 112 -15.65 15.99 29.10
CA ALA A 112 -14.75 15.84 30.24
C ALA A 112 -13.64 14.83 29.95
N ASN A 113 -13.98 13.68 29.36
CA ASN A 113 -12.98 12.68 28.99
C ASN A 113 -12.03 13.20 27.89
N ALA A 114 -12.54 13.99 26.95
CA ALA A 114 -11.70 14.65 25.95
C ALA A 114 -10.74 15.65 26.57
N GLN A 115 -11.17 16.41 27.59
CA GLN A 115 -10.29 17.32 28.33
C GLN A 115 -9.20 16.55 29.10
N GLU A 116 -9.57 15.47 29.78
CA GLU A 116 -8.62 14.64 30.53
C GLU A 116 -7.60 13.96 29.60
N MET A 117 -8.05 13.46 28.45
CA MET A 117 -7.16 12.94 27.41
C MET A 117 -6.22 14.02 26.86
N LEU A 118 -6.70 15.24 26.64
CA LEU A 118 -5.85 16.36 26.21
C LEU A 118 -4.81 16.70 27.28
N ASP A 119 -5.21 16.80 28.54
CA ASP A 119 -4.29 17.11 29.64
C ASP A 119 -3.22 16.01 29.81
N ALA A 120 -3.60 14.75 29.63
CA ALA A 120 -2.68 13.60 29.62
C ALA A 120 -1.71 13.64 28.44
N ILE A 121 -2.17 14.03 27.25
CA ILE A 121 -1.32 14.22 26.07
C ILE A 121 -0.31 15.33 26.32
N LYS A 122 -0.73 16.48 26.85
CA LYS A 122 0.21 17.57 27.20
C LYS A 122 1.27 17.13 28.21
N ALA A 123 0.88 16.37 29.23
CA ALA A 123 1.83 15.83 30.22
C ALA A 123 2.78 14.78 29.62
N PHE A 124 2.28 13.94 28.71
CA PHE A 124 3.09 13.01 27.94
C PHE A 124 4.11 13.75 27.09
N GLU A 125 3.66 14.76 26.34
CA GLU A 125 4.52 15.58 25.50
C GLU A 125 5.60 16.24 26.33
N ASP A 126 5.29 16.93 27.42
CA ASP A 126 6.27 17.57 28.32
C ASP A 126 7.38 16.63 28.78
N ALA A 127 7.10 15.33 28.91
CA ALA A 127 8.07 14.31 29.32
C ALA A 127 8.98 13.82 28.18
N ILE A 128 8.66 14.11 26.92
CA ILE A 128 9.51 13.77 25.77
C ILE A 128 10.63 14.83 25.66
N PRO A 129 11.92 14.43 25.54
CA PRO A 129 13.00 15.36 25.26
C PRO A 129 12.89 15.99 23.87
N ASN A 130 13.38 17.21 23.72
CA ASN A 130 13.57 17.77 22.38
C ASN A 130 14.67 16.98 21.66
N PRO A 131 14.56 16.75 20.34
CA PRO A 131 15.62 16.11 19.58
C PRO A 131 16.92 16.93 19.62
N ASP A 132 18.05 16.27 19.39
CA ASP A 132 19.35 16.93 19.25
C ASP A 132 19.31 17.85 18.02
N ALA A 133 19.47 19.15 18.25
CA ALA A 133 19.54 20.15 17.21
C ALA A 133 20.83 19.99 16.38
N VAL A 134 20.78 20.41 15.11
CA VAL A 134 22.00 20.68 14.35
C VAL A 134 22.84 21.72 15.10
N PRO A 135 24.17 21.52 15.22
CA PRO A 135 25.03 22.49 15.89
C PRO A 135 24.96 23.88 15.25
N ASP A 136 24.90 24.95 16.06
CA ASP A 136 24.90 26.35 15.59
C ASP A 136 26.11 26.71 14.71
N SER A 137 27.20 25.92 14.81
CA SER A 137 28.39 26.07 13.99
C SER A 137 28.21 25.60 12.54
N TRP A 138 27.13 24.87 12.23
CA TRP A 138 26.87 24.38 10.88
C TRP A 138 26.35 25.49 9.98
N VAL A 139 26.67 25.38 8.69
CA VAL A 139 26.23 26.26 7.63
C VAL A 139 24.89 25.76 7.13
N THR A 140 23.84 26.55 7.39
CA THR A 140 22.45 26.17 7.10
C THR A 140 21.72 27.23 6.29
N SER A 141 20.76 26.81 5.46
CA SER A 141 19.79 27.73 4.84
C SER A 141 18.75 28.21 5.84
N ARG A 142 17.85 29.10 5.38
CA ARG A 142 16.57 29.36 6.04
C ARG A 142 15.64 28.15 5.96
N ALA A 143 14.68 28.09 6.87
CA ALA A 143 13.76 26.98 7.01
C ALA A 143 12.39 27.24 6.33
N LEU A 144 11.69 26.18 5.93
CA LEU A 144 10.40 26.23 5.22
C LEU A 144 9.49 25.07 5.63
N ILE A 145 8.18 25.30 5.65
CA ILE A 145 7.14 24.28 5.79
C ILE A 145 6.48 24.05 4.43
N LEU A 146 6.26 22.78 4.06
CA LEU A 146 5.81 22.39 2.72
C LEU A 146 4.53 23.12 2.26
N GLU A 147 3.44 22.98 3.00
CA GLU A 147 2.13 23.52 2.60
C GLU A 147 1.99 25.02 2.87
N ARG A 148 2.73 25.55 3.86
CA ARG A 148 2.67 26.97 4.25
C ARG A 148 3.48 27.86 3.32
N ASP A 149 4.71 27.44 3.03
CA ASP A 149 5.73 28.27 2.36
C ASP A 149 6.00 27.81 0.92
N GLY A 150 5.53 26.61 0.55
CA GLY A 150 5.67 26.07 -0.79
C GLY A 150 4.75 26.72 -1.82
N ILE A 151 5.27 26.95 -3.02
CA ILE A 151 4.47 27.42 -4.15
C ILE A 151 3.89 26.21 -4.88
N LEU A 152 2.56 26.06 -4.90
CA LEU A 152 1.88 24.99 -5.63
C LEU A 152 2.35 24.93 -7.09
N ALA A 153 2.96 23.81 -7.45
CA ALA A 153 3.37 23.42 -8.79
C ALA A 153 2.24 22.68 -9.53
N SER A 154 1.34 22.01 -8.80
CA SER A 154 0.21 21.24 -9.34
C SER A 154 -1.02 22.12 -9.53
N GLY A 155 -1.16 22.70 -10.72
CA GLY A 155 -2.39 23.40 -11.13
C GLY A 155 -2.55 23.62 -12.62
N GLY A 156 -1.63 23.12 -13.45
CA GLY A 156 -1.69 23.30 -14.90
C GLY A 156 -0.97 22.19 -15.64
N GLY A 157 -1.64 21.61 -16.64
CA GLY A 157 -1.06 20.61 -17.54
C GLY A 157 -1.96 19.40 -17.77
N ARG A 158 -2.78 19.01 -16.79
CA ARG A 158 -3.77 17.93 -16.95
C ARG A 158 -4.83 18.34 -17.98
N ILE A 159 -5.16 17.41 -18.88
CA ILE A 159 -6.25 17.50 -19.82
C ILE A 159 -7.54 17.07 -19.11
N ASP A 160 -8.39 18.05 -18.81
CA ASP A 160 -9.70 17.89 -18.19
C ASP A 160 -10.86 18.07 -19.19
N THR A 161 -10.56 18.43 -20.44
CA THR A 161 -11.58 18.64 -21.47
C THR A 161 -12.37 17.35 -21.69
N GLY A 162 -13.69 17.42 -21.52
CA GLY A 162 -14.60 16.28 -21.61
C GLY A 162 -14.78 15.51 -20.29
N ALA A 163 -14.11 15.92 -19.19
CA ALA A 163 -14.41 15.39 -17.87
C ALA A 163 -15.84 15.78 -17.46
N ILE A 164 -16.65 14.79 -17.15
CA ILE A 164 -18.05 14.95 -16.73
C ILE A 164 -18.26 14.64 -15.24
N ALA A 165 -17.26 14.05 -14.60
CA ALA A 165 -17.11 13.94 -13.15
C ALA A 165 -15.62 13.82 -12.81
N MET A 166 -15.18 14.44 -11.73
CA MET A 166 -13.77 14.47 -11.32
C MET A 166 -13.64 14.59 -9.80
N TRP A 167 -12.79 13.78 -9.18
CA TRP A 167 -12.51 13.79 -7.75
C TRP A 167 -11.00 13.78 -7.50
N GLU A 168 -10.54 14.81 -6.79
CA GLU A 168 -9.13 15.01 -6.44
C GLU A 168 -8.83 14.63 -4.99
N PHE A 169 -9.88 14.40 -4.16
CA PHE A 169 -9.76 14.00 -2.77
C PHE A 169 -8.92 14.98 -1.91
N SER A 170 -9.08 16.28 -2.18
CA SER A 170 -8.43 17.36 -1.45
C SER A 170 -9.19 17.81 -0.20
N GLU A 171 -10.33 17.19 0.11
CA GLU A 171 -11.11 17.52 1.30
C GLU A 171 -10.40 17.12 2.62
N GLY A 172 -9.58 16.08 2.60
CA GLY A 172 -8.70 15.68 3.71
C GLY A 172 -9.40 15.07 4.94
N ASP A 173 -10.70 15.31 5.14
CA ASP A 173 -11.50 14.69 6.19
C ASP A 173 -12.99 14.54 5.83
N GLY A 174 -13.76 13.96 6.76
CA GLY A 174 -15.21 13.82 6.64
C GLY A 174 -15.66 12.67 5.73
N ALA A 175 -16.95 12.68 5.38
CA ALA A 175 -17.63 11.59 4.67
C ALA A 175 -18.15 12.00 3.28
N LEU A 176 -17.75 13.16 2.76
CA LEU A 176 -18.24 13.71 1.50
C LEU A 176 -17.07 14.06 0.58
N VAL A 177 -17.06 13.49 -0.63
CA VAL A 177 -16.11 13.83 -1.70
C VAL A 177 -16.82 14.66 -2.75
N LEU A 178 -16.27 15.82 -3.11
CA LEU A 178 -16.92 16.76 -4.02
C LEU A 178 -16.51 16.50 -5.48
N ASP A 179 -17.48 16.53 -6.39
CA ASP A 179 -17.22 16.52 -7.84
C ASP A 179 -16.71 17.90 -8.29
N LYS A 180 -15.45 17.95 -8.72
CA LYS A 180 -14.74 19.16 -9.16
C LYS A 180 -14.86 19.42 -10.67
N SER A 181 -15.58 18.59 -11.43
CA SER A 181 -15.70 18.75 -12.90
C SER A 181 -16.46 20.02 -13.33
N GLY A 182 -17.24 20.62 -12.44
CA GLY A 182 -18.12 21.75 -12.77
C GLY A 182 -19.31 21.38 -13.66
N VAL A 183 -19.60 20.09 -13.83
CA VAL A 183 -20.71 19.59 -14.68
C VAL A 183 -21.91 19.16 -13.85
N ASP A 184 -23.04 19.83 -14.05
CA ASP A 184 -24.29 19.53 -13.36
C ASP A 184 -25.01 18.26 -13.86
N PRO A 185 -25.72 17.54 -12.98
CA PRO A 185 -25.65 17.66 -11.52
C PRO A 185 -24.26 17.23 -11.00
N ALA A 186 -23.72 17.95 -10.01
CA ALA A 186 -22.50 17.52 -9.33
C ALA A 186 -22.67 16.09 -8.78
N MET A 187 -21.73 15.21 -9.10
CA MET A 187 -21.74 13.82 -8.67
C MET A 187 -20.85 13.61 -7.45
N ASN A 188 -21.23 14.27 -6.36
CA ASN A 188 -20.57 14.08 -5.07
C ASN A 188 -20.74 12.64 -4.59
N LEU A 189 -19.77 12.16 -3.80
CA LEU A 189 -19.75 10.80 -3.28
C LEU A 189 -19.84 10.81 -1.75
N ASP A 190 -20.73 9.98 -1.22
CA ASP A 190 -20.81 9.70 0.20
C ASP A 190 -19.90 8.51 0.54
N LEU A 191 -19.01 8.70 1.51
CA LEU A 191 -18.14 7.66 2.03
C LEU A 191 -18.86 6.87 3.13
N THR A 192 -18.82 5.54 3.03
CA THR A 192 -19.44 4.61 3.98
C THR A 192 -18.55 3.39 4.20
N GLY A 193 -18.74 2.67 5.31
CA GLY A 193 -17.87 1.55 5.70
C GLY A 193 -16.53 2.04 6.24
N ASP A 194 -15.50 1.20 6.13
CA ASP A 194 -14.17 1.49 6.65
C ASP A 194 -13.30 2.19 5.59
N TYR A 195 -12.84 3.41 5.88
CA TYR A 195 -11.97 4.19 5.01
C TYR A 195 -11.07 5.13 5.83
N ASN A 196 -9.94 5.55 5.24
CA ASN A 196 -9.08 6.61 5.78
C ASN A 196 -8.80 7.66 4.70
N TRP A 197 -8.72 8.92 5.09
CA TRP A 197 -8.04 9.94 4.29
C TRP A 197 -6.53 9.75 4.40
N VAL A 198 -5.81 9.92 3.29
CA VAL A 198 -4.34 9.79 3.26
C VAL A 198 -3.67 11.12 2.90
N GLY A 199 -2.46 11.34 3.42
CA GLY A 199 -1.69 12.55 3.11
C GLY A 199 -1.35 12.65 1.62
N GLY A 200 -1.29 13.88 1.09
CA GLY A 200 -1.06 14.15 -0.33
C GLY A 200 -2.28 13.92 -1.23
N ASN A 201 -3.49 14.08 -0.68
CA ASN A 201 -4.81 13.84 -1.27
C ASN A 201 -5.08 12.37 -1.62
N GLY A 202 -6.23 11.86 -1.18
CA GLY A 202 -6.68 10.50 -1.49
C GLY A 202 -7.52 9.84 -0.40
N ILE A 203 -8.13 8.72 -0.79
CA ILE A 203 -8.91 7.85 0.10
C ILE A 203 -8.34 6.44 0.05
N GLN A 204 -8.03 5.88 1.21
CA GLN A 204 -7.81 4.47 1.42
C GLN A 204 -9.13 3.77 1.72
N PHE A 205 -9.50 2.79 0.90
CA PHE A 205 -10.58 1.86 1.16
C PHE A 205 -10.04 0.64 1.92
N LEU A 206 -10.71 0.32 3.03
CA LEU A 206 -10.48 -0.86 3.86
C LEU A 206 -11.64 -1.85 3.65
N PRO A 207 -11.62 -3.07 4.23
CA PRO A 207 -12.70 -4.03 4.06
C PRO A 207 -14.10 -3.43 4.29
N GLY A 208 -14.95 -3.47 3.26
CA GLY A 208 -16.32 -2.94 3.31
C GLY A 208 -16.47 -1.42 3.08
N GLY A 209 -15.36 -0.68 2.93
CA GLY A 209 -15.36 0.73 2.56
C GLY A 209 -15.88 0.97 1.13
N LYS A 210 -16.60 2.07 0.92
CA LYS A 210 -16.98 2.54 -0.43
C LYS A 210 -17.28 4.03 -0.47
N ALA A 211 -17.09 4.63 -1.65
CA ALA A 211 -17.55 5.97 -2.00
C ALA A 211 -18.67 5.85 -3.03
N GLN A 212 -19.85 6.42 -2.78
CA GLN A 212 -21.03 6.18 -3.60
C GLN A 212 -21.77 7.48 -3.95
N ALA A 213 -22.11 7.65 -5.23
CA ALA A 213 -22.96 8.74 -5.71
C ALA A 213 -24.46 8.44 -5.49
N THR A 214 -25.32 9.42 -5.79
CA THR A 214 -26.76 9.15 -5.96
C THR A 214 -27.09 8.69 -7.38
N ILE A 215 -28.13 7.88 -7.56
CA ILE A 215 -28.64 7.49 -8.88
C ILE A 215 -28.93 8.72 -9.75
N VAL A 216 -29.53 9.77 -9.16
CA VAL A 216 -29.87 11.01 -9.86
C VAL A 216 -28.62 11.68 -10.43
N SER A 217 -27.57 11.82 -9.62
CA SER A 217 -26.31 12.40 -10.10
C SER A 217 -25.57 11.50 -11.10
N SER A 218 -25.63 10.17 -10.93
CA SER A 218 -24.99 9.21 -11.83
C SER A 218 -25.63 9.10 -13.21
N SER A 219 -26.93 9.40 -13.33
CA SER A 219 -27.66 9.37 -14.61
C SER A 219 -27.05 10.24 -15.72
N LYS A 220 -26.28 11.27 -15.34
CA LYS A 220 -25.55 12.14 -16.28
C LYS A 220 -24.50 11.36 -17.09
N LEU A 221 -23.89 10.33 -16.50
CA LEU A 221 -22.91 9.47 -17.17
C LEU A 221 -23.55 8.78 -18.36
N ALA A 222 -24.67 8.08 -18.13
CA ALA A 222 -25.39 7.39 -19.19
C ALA A 222 -25.86 8.36 -20.28
N THR A 223 -26.35 9.55 -19.91
CA THR A 223 -26.86 10.54 -20.88
C THR A 223 -25.75 11.05 -21.81
N ARG A 224 -24.63 11.50 -21.24
CA ARG A 224 -23.53 12.09 -22.00
C ARG A 224 -22.74 11.05 -22.80
N ILE A 225 -22.42 9.92 -22.18
CA ILE A 225 -21.65 8.85 -22.81
C ILE A 225 -22.45 8.19 -23.95
N LYS A 226 -23.78 8.04 -23.82
CA LYS A 226 -24.62 7.60 -24.96
C LYS A 226 -24.59 8.59 -26.12
N SER A 227 -24.52 9.89 -25.82
CA SER A 227 -24.49 10.93 -26.85
C SER A 227 -23.17 10.99 -27.60
N SER A 228 -22.04 10.78 -26.93
CA SER A 228 -20.72 10.74 -27.55
C SER A 228 -20.36 9.38 -28.14
N ASN A 229 -21.00 8.31 -27.64
CA ASN A 229 -20.71 6.91 -27.97
C ASN A 229 -19.23 6.53 -27.73
N ALA A 230 -18.55 7.24 -26.83
CA ALA A 230 -17.16 7.05 -26.41
C ALA A 230 -16.97 7.59 -24.99
N TYR A 231 -16.04 7.02 -24.22
CA TYR A 231 -15.74 7.50 -22.87
C TYR A 231 -14.36 7.02 -22.40
N SER A 232 -13.89 7.64 -21.32
CA SER A 232 -12.70 7.17 -20.60
C SER A 232 -12.94 7.20 -19.10
N LEU A 233 -12.32 6.27 -18.38
CA LEU A 233 -12.15 6.35 -16.94
C LEU A 233 -10.67 6.54 -16.68
N GLU A 234 -10.33 7.45 -15.80
CA GLU A 234 -8.95 7.69 -15.37
C GLU A 234 -8.91 7.60 -13.85
N ALA A 235 -7.89 6.92 -13.31
CA ALA A 235 -7.63 6.91 -11.89
C ALA A 235 -6.14 6.81 -11.57
N TRP A 236 -5.77 7.34 -10.41
CA TRP A 236 -4.49 7.06 -9.77
C TRP A 236 -4.74 6.20 -8.55
N VAL A 237 -4.26 4.96 -8.61
CA VAL A 237 -4.61 3.91 -7.64
C VAL A 237 -3.37 3.23 -7.09
N ALA A 238 -3.37 2.90 -5.81
CA ALA A 238 -2.41 2.00 -5.20
C ALA A 238 -3.17 0.85 -4.53
N PRO A 239 -3.33 -0.30 -5.21
CA PRO A 239 -3.92 -1.50 -4.62
C PRO A 239 -3.24 -1.88 -3.31
N ALA A 240 -4.01 -2.29 -2.29
CA ALA A 240 -3.43 -2.73 -1.01
C ALA A 240 -2.54 -3.97 -1.16
N ASN A 241 -2.86 -4.82 -2.14
CA ASN A 241 -2.09 -6.00 -2.53
C ASN A 241 -2.48 -6.42 -3.96
N VAL A 242 -1.73 -7.39 -4.49
CA VAL A 242 -1.91 -8.00 -5.82
C VAL A 242 -2.65 -9.34 -5.78
N THR A 243 -3.32 -9.64 -4.67
CA THR A 243 -4.00 -10.93 -4.41
C THR A 243 -5.51 -10.79 -4.23
N GLN A 244 -6.07 -9.61 -4.51
CA GLN A 244 -7.52 -9.40 -4.41
C GLN A 244 -8.24 -10.19 -5.49
N GLU A 245 -9.11 -11.10 -5.06
CA GLU A 245 -9.95 -11.90 -5.94
C GLU A 245 -11.03 -11.03 -6.58
N GLY A 246 -11.32 -11.31 -7.85
CA GLY A 246 -11.89 -10.28 -8.70
C GLY A 246 -13.05 -10.64 -9.63
N PRO A 247 -13.57 -9.62 -10.34
CA PRO A 247 -13.03 -8.25 -10.30
C PRO A 247 -13.45 -7.53 -9.02
N ALA A 248 -12.50 -7.12 -8.18
CA ALA A 248 -12.71 -6.21 -7.06
C ALA A 248 -12.98 -4.81 -7.65
N ARG A 249 -13.94 -4.05 -7.12
CA ARG A 249 -14.42 -2.81 -7.79
C ARG A 249 -13.58 -1.59 -7.41
N ILE A 250 -12.66 -1.19 -8.29
CA ILE A 250 -11.98 0.11 -8.18
C ILE A 250 -12.99 1.22 -8.47
N MET A 251 -13.65 1.16 -9.63
CA MET A 251 -14.74 2.03 -10.04
C MET A 251 -15.82 1.23 -10.76
N THR A 252 -17.10 1.43 -10.43
CA THR A 252 -18.21 0.75 -11.10
C THR A 252 -19.41 1.65 -11.27
N TYR A 253 -20.16 1.43 -12.35
CA TYR A 253 -21.46 2.04 -12.59
C TYR A 253 -22.49 0.93 -12.82
N SER A 254 -23.14 0.50 -11.74
CA SER A 254 -23.89 -0.77 -11.63
C SER A 254 -25.11 -0.65 -10.72
N ASP A 255 -26.00 -1.66 -10.77
CA ASP A 255 -27.07 -1.87 -9.79
C ASP A 255 -26.75 -3.02 -8.81
N GLY A 256 -25.65 -3.74 -9.04
CA GLY A 256 -25.18 -4.89 -8.26
C GLY A 256 -24.30 -5.82 -9.10
N ASN A 257 -24.16 -7.07 -8.66
CA ASN A 257 -23.16 -8.01 -9.18
C ASN A 257 -23.36 -8.46 -10.64
N THR A 258 -24.58 -8.37 -11.16
CA THR A 258 -24.95 -9.04 -12.43
C THR A 258 -25.45 -8.06 -13.48
N SER A 259 -25.41 -6.76 -13.22
CA SER A 259 -25.89 -5.75 -14.17
C SER A 259 -25.15 -4.42 -13.95
N ARG A 260 -24.51 -3.95 -15.03
CA ARG A 260 -23.65 -2.78 -15.01
C ARG A 260 -23.54 -2.13 -16.38
N ASN A 261 -23.09 -0.87 -16.41
CA ASN A 261 -22.63 -0.22 -17.62
C ASN A 261 -21.12 -0.33 -17.79
N PHE A 262 -20.37 -0.18 -16.69
CA PHE A 262 -18.93 -0.44 -16.68
C PHE A 262 -18.43 -0.86 -15.29
N THR A 263 -17.27 -1.51 -15.27
CA THR A 263 -16.40 -1.69 -14.10
C THR A 263 -14.95 -1.54 -14.56
N LEU A 264 -14.17 -0.71 -13.88
CA LEU A 264 -12.73 -0.88 -13.74
C LEU A 264 -12.49 -1.66 -12.44
N GLY A 265 -11.88 -2.83 -12.54
CA GLY A 265 -11.65 -3.69 -11.39
C GLY A 265 -10.28 -4.34 -11.38
N GLN A 266 -10.04 -5.12 -10.33
CA GLN A 266 -8.83 -5.89 -10.14
C GLN A 266 -9.16 -7.37 -9.97
N THR A 267 -8.44 -8.24 -10.68
CA THR A 267 -8.36 -9.67 -10.37
C THR A 267 -6.89 -10.04 -10.25
N LEU A 268 -6.42 -10.33 -9.04
CA LEU A 268 -5.02 -10.59 -8.76
C LEU A 268 -4.11 -9.47 -9.32
N TYR A 269 -3.27 -9.79 -10.29
CA TYR A 269 -2.31 -8.89 -10.96
C TYR A 269 -2.88 -8.17 -12.19
N ASN A 270 -4.19 -8.28 -12.43
CA ASN A 270 -4.82 -7.75 -13.63
C ASN A 270 -5.74 -6.57 -13.34
N TYR A 271 -5.74 -5.62 -14.27
CA TYR A 271 -6.83 -4.67 -14.42
C TYR A 271 -7.91 -5.26 -15.33
N ASP A 272 -9.15 -5.23 -14.88
CA ASP A 272 -10.32 -5.72 -15.61
C ASP A 272 -11.21 -4.57 -16.05
N PHE A 273 -11.63 -4.61 -17.32
CA PHE A 273 -12.54 -3.67 -17.92
C PHE A 273 -13.81 -4.35 -18.43
N LEU A 274 -14.82 -4.38 -17.56
CA LEU A 274 -16.18 -4.79 -17.94
C LEU A 274 -16.93 -3.59 -18.48
N HIS A 275 -17.66 -3.79 -19.57
CA HIS A 275 -18.33 -2.70 -20.27
C HIS A 275 -19.53 -3.24 -21.04
N ARG A 276 -20.74 -2.76 -20.73
CA ARG A 276 -21.97 -3.12 -21.44
C ARG A 276 -22.03 -2.40 -22.77
N SER A 277 -22.33 -3.14 -23.84
CA SER A 277 -22.46 -2.63 -25.20
C SER A 277 -23.34 -3.56 -26.02
N SER A 278 -23.50 -3.27 -27.31
CA SER A 278 -24.17 -4.21 -28.23
C SER A 278 -23.39 -5.50 -28.52
N SER A 279 -22.11 -5.60 -28.12
CA SER A 279 -21.24 -6.76 -28.33
C SER A 279 -20.87 -7.52 -27.04
N THR A 280 -21.27 -6.99 -25.88
CA THR A 280 -21.15 -7.62 -24.56
C THR A 280 -22.55 -7.78 -23.96
N ASP A 281 -22.68 -8.54 -22.88
CA ASP A 281 -23.97 -8.77 -22.24
C ASP A 281 -24.39 -7.62 -21.29
N GLY A 282 -25.51 -7.81 -20.59
CA GLY A 282 -26.00 -6.85 -19.60
C GLY A 282 -25.07 -6.65 -18.40
N ASN A 283 -24.12 -7.55 -18.16
CA ASN A 283 -23.13 -7.42 -17.11
C ASN A 283 -21.78 -6.89 -17.64
N GLY A 284 -21.69 -6.60 -18.94
CA GLY A 284 -20.45 -6.17 -19.57
C GLY A 284 -19.45 -7.30 -19.81
N ASP A 285 -19.92 -8.55 -19.78
CA ASP A 285 -19.12 -9.74 -20.05
C ASP A 285 -19.04 -10.03 -21.57
N PRO A 286 -17.90 -10.58 -22.04
CA PRO A 286 -16.66 -10.83 -21.29
C PRO A 286 -15.84 -9.55 -21.04
N ALA A 287 -15.09 -9.51 -19.94
CA ALA A 287 -14.13 -8.44 -19.65
C ALA A 287 -13.00 -8.35 -20.70
N LEU A 288 -12.44 -7.15 -20.88
CA LEU A 288 -11.07 -6.99 -21.37
C LEU A 288 -10.17 -6.93 -20.14
N SER A 289 -9.18 -7.80 -20.03
CA SER A 289 -8.26 -7.86 -18.90
C SER A 289 -6.82 -7.76 -19.39
N THR A 290 -5.93 -7.23 -18.56
CA THR A 290 -4.49 -7.31 -18.84
C THR A 290 -4.02 -8.77 -18.80
N ALA A 291 -3.00 -9.11 -19.60
CA ALA A 291 -2.45 -10.47 -19.61
C ALA A 291 -1.83 -10.87 -18.25
N ASP A 292 -2.18 -12.08 -17.78
CA ASP A 292 -1.71 -12.63 -16.50
C ASP A 292 -0.17 -12.60 -16.39
N ASP A 293 0.54 -12.96 -17.46
CA ASP A 293 2.00 -13.06 -17.50
C ASP A 293 2.73 -11.70 -17.40
N ASP A 294 2.02 -10.59 -17.68
CA ASP A 294 2.60 -9.25 -17.67
C ASP A 294 2.62 -8.63 -16.26
N GLU A 295 1.87 -9.19 -15.31
CA GLU A 295 1.74 -8.72 -13.92
C GLU A 295 1.57 -7.19 -13.83
N ARG A 296 0.72 -6.60 -14.69
CA ARG A 296 0.68 -5.13 -14.87
C ARG A 296 0.26 -4.38 -13.61
N LEU A 297 -0.69 -4.92 -12.85
CA LEU A 297 -1.14 -4.33 -11.59
C LEU A 297 -0.12 -4.64 -10.49
N GLN A 298 0.33 -3.59 -9.82
CA GLN A 298 1.29 -3.66 -8.72
C GLN A 298 0.73 -2.95 -7.49
N ALA A 299 1.15 -3.36 -6.29
CA ALA A 299 0.78 -2.72 -5.02
C ALA A 299 1.54 -1.39 -4.78
N THR A 300 1.69 -0.60 -5.82
CA THR A 300 2.32 0.72 -5.84
C THR A 300 1.39 1.71 -6.54
N LEU A 301 1.58 3.01 -6.34
CA LEU A 301 0.78 4.02 -7.03
C LEU A 301 0.97 3.91 -8.56
N GLN A 302 -0.13 3.68 -9.27
CA GLN A 302 -0.19 3.52 -10.71
C GLN A 302 -1.26 4.44 -11.30
N HIS A 303 -0.97 4.96 -12.48
CA HIS A 303 -1.94 5.65 -13.30
C HIS A 303 -2.64 4.66 -14.21
N VAL A 304 -3.96 4.56 -14.13
CA VAL A 304 -4.75 3.59 -14.90
C VAL A 304 -5.81 4.35 -15.67
N VAL A 305 -5.83 4.13 -16.98
CA VAL A 305 -6.85 4.70 -17.86
C VAL A 305 -7.49 3.56 -18.65
N VAL A 306 -8.80 3.55 -18.73
CA VAL A 306 -9.51 2.72 -19.71
C VAL A 306 -10.29 3.60 -20.67
N THR A 307 -10.25 3.27 -21.96
CA THR A 307 -10.94 4.03 -23.00
C THR A 307 -11.84 3.11 -23.80
N PHE A 308 -12.98 3.63 -24.25
CA PHE A 308 -13.81 2.99 -25.26
C PHE A 308 -14.16 3.98 -26.36
N ASP A 309 -14.01 3.56 -27.62
CA ASP A 309 -14.62 4.21 -28.77
C ASP A 309 -15.05 3.20 -29.86
N PRO A 310 -15.94 3.58 -30.79
CA PRO A 310 -16.51 2.65 -31.78
C PRO A 310 -15.52 2.16 -32.85
N ILE A 311 -14.34 2.79 -32.96
CA ILE A 311 -13.30 2.46 -33.93
C ILE A 311 -12.29 1.49 -33.29
N ASN A 312 -11.82 1.81 -32.09
CA ASN A 312 -10.74 1.06 -31.43
C ASN A 312 -11.23 0.03 -30.40
N GLY A 313 -12.50 0.07 -29.99
CA GLY A 313 -13.01 -0.80 -28.93
C GLY A 313 -12.50 -0.40 -27.54
N ARG A 314 -12.43 -1.37 -26.62
CA ARG A 314 -11.90 -1.15 -25.27
C ARG A 314 -10.37 -1.18 -25.28
N ARG A 315 -9.75 -0.34 -24.47
CA ARG A 315 -8.29 -0.33 -24.23
C ARG A 315 -8.00 -0.05 -22.78
N ILE A 316 -6.92 -0.64 -22.26
CA ILE A 316 -6.37 -0.40 -20.93
C ILE A 316 -4.99 0.22 -21.09
N TYR A 317 -4.71 1.26 -20.31
CA TYR A 317 -3.41 1.92 -20.24
C TYR A 317 -2.96 1.92 -18.77
N VAL A 318 -1.68 1.64 -18.55
CA VAL A 318 -1.05 1.67 -17.22
C VAL A 318 0.21 2.53 -17.31
N ASN A 319 0.34 3.50 -16.40
CA ASN A 319 1.43 4.48 -16.35
C ASN A 319 1.67 5.20 -17.68
N GLY A 320 0.58 5.66 -18.29
CA GLY A 320 0.61 6.35 -19.57
C GLY A 320 0.85 5.44 -20.78
N GLU A 321 1.05 4.12 -20.64
CA GLU A 321 1.33 3.22 -21.77
C GLU A 321 0.14 2.32 -22.13
N PHE A 322 -0.15 2.17 -23.42
CA PHE A 322 -1.14 1.20 -23.89
C PHE A 322 -0.63 -0.24 -23.66
N THR A 323 -1.43 -1.03 -22.95
CA THR A 323 -1.07 -2.41 -22.56
C THR A 323 -0.95 -3.36 -23.75
N GLY A 324 -1.69 -3.11 -24.84
CA GLY A 324 -1.67 -3.94 -26.05
C GLY A 324 -2.54 -5.20 -25.97
N ASP A 325 -3.27 -5.40 -24.88
CA ASP A 325 -4.12 -6.56 -24.67
C ASP A 325 -5.26 -6.64 -25.70
N ALA A 326 -5.49 -7.85 -26.20
CA ALA A 326 -6.49 -8.10 -27.23
C ALA A 326 -7.90 -8.15 -26.63
N ASP A 327 -8.79 -7.25 -27.06
CA ASP A 327 -10.20 -7.31 -26.69
C ASP A 327 -10.86 -8.59 -27.26
N PRO A 328 -11.46 -9.45 -26.42
CA PRO A 328 -12.17 -10.64 -26.87
C PRO A 328 -13.46 -10.33 -27.65
N THR A 329 -13.88 -9.05 -27.68
CA THR A 329 -15.10 -8.59 -28.34
C THR A 329 -14.80 -7.51 -29.39
N SER A 330 -15.65 -7.43 -30.41
CA SER A 330 -15.62 -6.32 -31.36
C SER A 330 -16.20 -5.05 -30.74
N ALA A 331 -15.79 -3.88 -31.22
CA ALA A 331 -16.39 -2.60 -30.80
C ALA A 331 -17.92 -2.59 -31.03
N GLY A 332 -18.67 -2.28 -29.98
CA GLY A 332 -20.13 -2.19 -30.00
C GLY A 332 -20.63 -0.74 -30.04
N ASN A 333 -21.91 -0.55 -29.72
CA ASN A 333 -22.49 0.76 -29.41
C ASN A 333 -23.12 0.78 -28.01
N LEU A 334 -23.36 1.98 -27.48
CA LEU A 334 -23.77 2.19 -26.09
C LEU A 334 -25.28 2.38 -25.90
N SER A 335 -26.10 2.07 -26.90
CA SER A 335 -27.54 2.33 -26.84
C SER A 335 -28.27 1.60 -25.70
N GLY A 336 -27.71 0.49 -25.21
CA GLY A 336 -28.23 -0.29 -24.08
C GLY A 336 -27.81 0.19 -22.69
N TRP A 337 -27.13 1.33 -22.56
CA TRP A 337 -26.71 1.87 -21.26
C TRP A 337 -27.90 2.37 -20.43
N ASP A 338 -27.95 1.90 -19.18
CA ASP A 338 -29.00 2.21 -18.20
C ASP A 338 -28.66 3.48 -17.41
N ASP A 339 -29.63 4.36 -17.20
CA ASP A 339 -29.47 5.60 -16.41
C ASP A 339 -29.95 5.46 -14.95
N GLY A 340 -30.44 4.28 -14.56
CA GLY A 340 -30.88 3.95 -13.20
C GLY A 340 -29.81 3.34 -12.30
N PHE A 341 -28.58 3.13 -12.80
CA PHE A 341 -27.46 2.60 -12.02
C PHE A 341 -26.84 3.66 -11.11
N VAL A 342 -25.91 3.24 -10.23
CA VAL A 342 -25.20 4.12 -9.32
C VAL A 342 -23.69 4.00 -9.52
N PHE A 343 -22.98 5.14 -9.47
CA PHE A 343 -21.52 5.16 -9.53
C PHE A 343 -20.93 4.92 -8.13
N ILE A 344 -19.96 4.02 -8.03
CA ILE A 344 -19.31 3.59 -6.79
C ILE A 344 -17.81 3.42 -7.00
N MET A 345 -17.01 3.74 -5.98
CA MET A 345 -15.60 3.36 -5.86
C MET A 345 -15.34 2.54 -4.61
N GLY A 346 -14.38 1.62 -4.68
CA GLY A 346 -13.92 0.78 -3.55
C GLY A 346 -14.79 -0.44 -3.25
N ASN A 347 -15.99 -0.57 -3.82
CA ASN A 347 -16.84 -1.75 -3.67
C ASN A 347 -17.95 -1.79 -4.73
N GLU A 348 -18.81 -2.81 -4.65
CA GLU A 348 -20.07 -2.94 -5.37
C GLU A 348 -21.25 -2.37 -4.58
N ALA A 349 -22.37 -2.11 -5.25
CA ALA A 349 -23.61 -1.64 -4.61
C ALA A 349 -24.06 -2.55 -3.46
N THR A 350 -23.87 -3.86 -3.62
CA THR A 350 -24.17 -4.94 -2.67
C THR A 350 -23.15 -5.09 -1.55
N GLY A 351 -21.94 -4.55 -1.70
CA GLY A 351 -20.87 -4.60 -0.70
C GLY A 351 -20.00 -5.86 -0.69
N ASP A 352 -20.19 -6.78 -1.63
CA ASP A 352 -19.57 -8.12 -1.65
C ASP A 352 -18.42 -8.29 -2.68
N HIS A 353 -18.02 -7.20 -3.33
CA HIS A 353 -16.82 -7.16 -4.19
C HIS A 353 -15.91 -5.98 -3.77
N PRO A 354 -15.45 -5.98 -2.50
CA PRO A 354 -14.63 -4.90 -1.98
C PRO A 354 -13.31 -4.83 -2.75
N TRP A 355 -12.86 -3.60 -2.98
CA TRP A 355 -11.51 -3.31 -3.40
C TRP A 355 -10.81 -2.53 -2.30
N GLU A 356 -9.67 -3.04 -1.85
CA GLU A 356 -8.83 -2.43 -0.84
C GLU A 356 -7.64 -1.74 -1.51
N GLY A 357 -7.37 -0.51 -1.10
CA GLY A 357 -6.30 0.28 -1.69
C GLY A 357 -6.60 1.76 -1.62
N ILE A 358 -5.72 2.56 -2.22
CA ILE A 358 -5.78 4.02 -2.20
C ILE A 358 -6.18 4.53 -3.57
N ILE A 359 -7.13 5.46 -3.64
CA ILE A 359 -7.41 6.26 -4.84
C ILE A 359 -7.03 7.71 -4.54
N ARG A 360 -6.10 8.28 -5.33
CA ARG A 360 -5.63 9.68 -5.21
C ARG A 360 -6.26 10.62 -6.23
N PHE A 361 -6.83 10.09 -7.30
CA PHE A 361 -7.57 10.83 -8.32
C PHE A 361 -8.49 9.88 -9.06
N ALA A 362 -9.67 10.35 -9.44
CA ALA A 362 -10.57 9.64 -10.34
C ALA A 362 -11.34 10.62 -11.23
N ALA A 363 -11.54 10.26 -12.49
CA ALA A 363 -12.32 11.05 -13.44
C ALA A 363 -13.06 10.17 -14.46
N VAL A 364 -14.20 10.67 -14.92
CA VAL A 364 -14.99 10.09 -16.02
C VAL A 364 -15.09 11.12 -17.13
N TYR A 365 -14.69 10.72 -18.34
CA TYR A 365 -14.72 11.55 -19.53
C TYR A 365 -15.81 11.09 -20.51
N ASP A 366 -16.52 12.01 -21.15
CA ASP A 366 -17.49 11.70 -22.22
C ASP A 366 -16.86 11.53 -23.60
N ARG A 367 -15.57 11.20 -23.64
CA ARG A 367 -14.80 10.89 -24.86
C ARG A 367 -13.70 9.90 -24.56
N ALA A 368 -13.18 9.25 -25.61
CA ALA A 368 -11.92 8.52 -25.53
C ALA A 368 -10.76 9.51 -25.49
N LEU A 369 -9.92 9.42 -24.46
CA LEU A 369 -8.64 10.13 -24.40
C LEU A 369 -7.67 9.52 -25.41
N SER A 370 -6.91 10.37 -26.07
CA SER A 370 -5.82 9.94 -26.95
C SER A 370 -4.58 9.55 -26.14
N GLN A 371 -3.68 8.77 -26.75
CA GLN A 371 -2.41 8.37 -26.14
C GLN A 371 -1.60 9.58 -25.63
N ASP A 372 -1.51 10.65 -26.41
CA ASP A 372 -0.76 11.86 -26.02
C ASP A 372 -1.40 12.57 -24.81
N GLU A 373 -2.74 12.60 -24.74
CA GLU A 373 -3.46 13.16 -23.59
C GLU A 373 -3.29 12.29 -22.34
N ILE A 374 -3.28 10.97 -22.48
CA ILE A 374 -3.04 10.02 -21.39
C ILE A 374 -1.61 10.19 -20.85
N THR A 375 -0.61 10.29 -21.72
CA THR A 375 0.79 10.57 -21.33
C THR A 375 0.90 11.94 -20.65
N THR A 376 0.24 12.98 -21.20
CA THR A 376 0.22 14.31 -20.57
C THR A 376 -0.38 14.27 -19.15
N ASN A 377 -1.47 13.53 -18.97
CA ASN A 377 -2.12 13.35 -17.67
C ASN A 377 -1.30 12.49 -16.69
N PHE A 378 -0.53 11.53 -17.21
CA PHE A 378 0.42 10.74 -16.44
C PHE A 378 1.57 11.62 -15.92
N ASP A 379 2.19 12.41 -16.81
CA ASP A 379 3.31 13.30 -16.48
C ASP A 379 2.89 14.41 -15.50
N ALA A 380 1.64 14.87 -15.59
CA ALA A 380 1.08 15.81 -14.62
C ALA A 380 1.08 15.24 -13.19
N GLY A 381 0.91 13.92 -13.04
CA GLY A 381 0.86 13.24 -11.75
C GLY A 381 -0.41 13.52 -10.95
N VAL A 382 -0.35 13.19 -9.66
CA VAL A 382 -1.37 13.47 -8.63
C VAL A 382 -0.73 13.89 -7.31
N GLY A 383 -1.55 14.43 -6.41
CA GLY A 383 -1.11 15.04 -5.17
C GLY A 383 -0.61 16.46 -5.38
N GLU A 384 -0.45 17.18 -4.28
CA GLU A 384 0.07 18.54 -4.32
C GLU A 384 1.60 18.52 -4.42
N LYS A 385 2.11 19.07 -5.52
CA LYS A 385 3.54 19.34 -5.71
C LYS A 385 3.80 20.80 -5.35
N TYR A 386 4.89 21.08 -4.68
CA TYR A 386 5.30 22.40 -4.25
C TYR A 386 6.72 22.70 -4.75
N PHE A 387 6.97 23.94 -5.11
CA PHE A 387 8.33 24.48 -5.18
C PHE A 387 8.70 25.02 -3.79
N LEU A 388 9.75 24.46 -3.18
CA LEU A 388 10.33 24.95 -1.93
C LEU A 388 11.64 25.68 -2.21
N LEU A 389 11.70 26.97 -1.86
CA LEU A 389 12.80 27.87 -2.18
C LEU A 389 13.65 28.16 -0.94
N PHE A 390 14.64 27.32 -0.65
CA PHE A 390 15.52 27.50 0.50
C PHE A 390 16.48 28.67 0.28
N LYS A 391 16.29 29.77 0.99
CA LYS A 391 17.16 30.95 0.90
C LYS A 391 18.56 30.59 1.43
N LEU A 392 19.58 30.83 0.61
CA LEU A 392 20.99 30.57 0.91
C LEU A 392 21.59 31.69 1.76
N GLU A 393 21.02 31.86 2.94
CA GLU A 393 21.36 32.87 3.93
C GLU A 393 21.31 32.24 5.32
N GLN A 394 22.26 32.59 6.17
CA GLN A 394 22.28 32.21 7.58
C GLN A 394 22.24 33.47 8.43
N CYS A 395 21.41 33.47 9.46
CA CYS A 395 21.29 34.60 10.39
C CYS A 395 21.63 34.17 11.82
N ASP A 396 22.00 35.13 12.67
CA ASP A 396 22.10 34.90 14.11
C ASP A 396 20.73 34.58 14.75
N ASP A 397 20.74 34.11 16.00
CA ASP A 397 19.53 33.68 16.75
C ASP A 397 18.44 34.76 16.81
N LEU A 398 18.83 36.04 16.74
CA LEU A 398 17.91 37.18 16.77
C LEU A 398 17.42 37.60 15.38
N GLY A 399 17.99 37.03 14.30
CA GLY A 399 17.68 37.38 12.92
C GLY A 399 18.12 38.79 12.52
N GLU A 400 19.02 39.41 13.29
CA GLU A 400 19.45 40.80 13.07
C GLU A 400 20.68 40.88 12.17
N ASN A 401 21.51 39.84 12.16
CA ASN A 401 22.71 39.75 11.32
C ASN A 401 22.62 38.51 10.43
N CYS A 402 22.44 38.74 9.13
CA CYS A 402 22.34 37.69 8.13
C CYS A 402 23.52 37.76 7.15
N GLU A 403 24.06 36.60 6.79
CA GLU A 403 25.17 36.45 5.85
C GLU A 403 24.71 35.64 4.63
N ASP A 404 24.95 36.18 3.42
CA ASP A 404 24.76 35.45 2.17
C ASP A 404 25.82 34.36 2.03
N LEU A 405 25.37 33.11 2.04
CA LEU A 405 26.23 31.93 1.99
C LEU A 405 26.99 31.81 0.66
N THR A 406 26.47 32.42 -0.41
CA THR A 406 27.11 32.40 -1.72
C THR A 406 28.18 33.47 -1.91
N GLY A 407 28.11 34.55 -1.12
CA GLY A 407 28.98 35.72 -1.23
C GLY A 407 28.76 36.53 -2.52
N ILE A 408 27.60 36.38 -3.17
CA ILE A 408 27.28 37.03 -4.45
C ILE A 408 26.58 38.37 -4.18
N ASN A 409 27.33 39.46 -4.34
CA ASN A 409 26.83 40.80 -4.08
C ASN A 409 26.46 41.54 -5.38
N ASP A 410 25.38 41.12 -6.05
CA ASP A 410 24.85 41.78 -7.25
C ASP A 410 23.37 42.20 -7.12
N GLY A 411 22.83 42.17 -5.92
CA GLY A 411 21.46 42.59 -5.61
C GLY A 411 20.39 41.54 -5.94
N TYR A 412 20.77 40.28 -6.12
CA TYR A 412 19.87 39.14 -6.21
C TYR A 412 20.07 38.21 -5.02
N ASP A 413 18.99 37.63 -4.53
CA ASP A 413 18.99 36.61 -3.49
C ASP A 413 19.13 35.22 -4.10
N SER A 414 19.92 34.36 -3.46
CA SER A 414 20.16 32.96 -3.85
C SER A 414 19.18 32.01 -3.16
N TYR A 415 18.57 31.12 -3.94
CA TYR A 415 17.72 30.04 -3.42
C TYR A 415 18.15 28.71 -4.04
N VAL A 416 18.18 27.65 -3.23
CA VAL A 416 18.08 26.28 -3.77
C VAL A 416 16.62 25.89 -3.78
N VAL A 417 16.11 25.58 -4.97
CA VAL A 417 14.71 25.24 -5.16
C VAL A 417 14.57 23.74 -5.37
N PHE A 418 13.64 23.13 -4.64
CA PHE A 418 13.22 21.75 -4.83
C PHE A 418 11.80 21.68 -5.35
N GLN A 419 11.51 20.67 -6.17
CA GLN A 419 10.15 20.16 -6.26
C GLN A 419 9.94 19.17 -5.11
N ALA A 420 8.91 19.41 -4.30
CA ALA A 420 8.60 18.60 -3.14
C ALA A 420 7.12 18.19 -3.13
N ALA A 421 6.82 16.98 -2.68
CA ALA A 421 5.45 16.50 -2.54
C ALA A 421 5.36 15.46 -1.41
N VAL A 422 4.17 15.32 -0.83
CA VAL A 422 3.84 14.15 -0.01
C VAL A 422 3.83 12.93 -0.92
N PHE A 423 4.73 11.98 -0.69
CA PHE A 423 4.89 10.79 -1.53
C PHE A 423 3.92 9.68 -1.12
N ASP A 424 3.87 9.41 0.18
CA ASP A 424 2.92 8.51 0.82
C ASP A 424 2.57 9.01 2.23
N SER A 425 1.87 8.20 3.01
CA SER A 425 1.46 8.56 4.38
C SER A 425 2.63 8.73 5.36
N TYR A 426 3.87 8.42 4.97
CA TYR A 426 5.03 8.38 5.85
C TYR A 426 6.26 9.07 5.26
N SER A 427 6.14 9.72 4.10
CA SER A 427 7.32 10.27 3.43
C SER A 427 7.03 11.41 2.45
N TYR A 428 8.08 12.20 2.22
CA TYR A 428 8.14 13.25 1.22
C TYR A 428 9.09 12.85 0.10
N LEU A 429 8.76 13.22 -1.13
CA LEU A 429 9.68 13.17 -2.27
C LEU A 429 10.21 14.58 -2.51
N PHE A 430 11.53 14.75 -2.48
CA PHE A 430 12.24 15.94 -2.93
C PHE A 430 13.00 15.62 -4.22
N SER A 431 12.84 16.43 -5.26
CA SER A 431 13.51 16.20 -6.54
C SER A 431 13.97 17.49 -7.21
N ASP A 432 14.84 17.32 -8.20
CA ASP A 432 15.31 18.35 -9.12
C ASP A 432 15.80 19.63 -8.44
N PRO A 433 16.81 19.58 -7.54
CA PRO A 433 17.37 20.79 -6.96
C PRO A 433 18.03 21.66 -8.03
N TYR A 434 17.72 22.95 -8.03
CA TYR A 434 18.38 23.96 -8.86
C TYR A 434 18.62 25.25 -8.08
N LEU A 435 19.66 25.99 -8.46
CA LEU A 435 19.82 27.37 -8.03
C LEU A 435 18.82 28.25 -8.79
N TYR A 436 18.05 29.04 -8.06
CA TYR A 436 17.22 30.11 -8.59
C TYR A 436 17.59 31.44 -7.91
N ARG A 437 17.56 32.53 -8.68
CA ARG A 437 17.94 33.85 -8.19
C ARG A 437 16.78 34.81 -8.36
N ILE A 438 16.41 35.50 -7.29
CA ILE A 438 15.32 36.48 -7.31
C ILE A 438 15.90 37.88 -7.19
N GLN A 439 15.47 38.78 -8.07
CA GLN A 439 15.94 40.16 -8.09
C GLN A 439 15.47 40.92 -6.84
N GLY A 440 16.41 41.50 -6.11
CA GLY A 440 16.13 42.39 -4.99
C GLY A 440 15.57 43.75 -5.43
N GLU A 441 14.87 44.42 -4.51
CA GLU A 441 14.24 45.71 -4.78
C GLU A 441 15.29 46.80 -5.10
N GLY A 442 15.14 47.49 -6.22
CA GLY A 442 16.06 48.56 -6.64
C GLY A 442 17.33 48.10 -7.35
N THR A 443 17.49 46.79 -7.59
CA THR A 443 18.63 46.23 -8.32
C THR A 443 18.57 46.57 -9.81
N THR A 444 19.70 47.02 -10.36
CA THR A 444 19.85 47.36 -11.79
C THR A 444 21.04 46.67 -12.45
N THR A 445 21.79 45.89 -11.67
CA THR A 445 22.96 45.12 -12.08
C THR A 445 22.54 43.81 -12.76
N PRO A 446 23.24 43.35 -13.81
CA PRO A 446 22.93 42.08 -14.45
C PRO A 446 23.24 40.88 -13.55
N GLU A 447 22.43 39.84 -13.66
CA GLU A 447 22.53 38.57 -12.94
C GLU A 447 23.67 37.66 -13.47
N SER A 448 24.90 38.16 -13.50
CA SER A 448 26.05 37.44 -14.09
C SER A 448 27.37 37.72 -13.37
N SER A 449 27.31 38.17 -12.12
CA SER A 449 28.49 38.60 -11.36
C SER A 449 29.32 37.44 -10.78
N TYR A 450 28.78 36.22 -10.79
CA TYR A 450 29.31 35.06 -10.08
C TYR A 450 29.85 34.00 -11.03
N ASN A 451 30.94 33.36 -10.61
CA ASN A 451 31.63 32.31 -11.35
C ASN A 451 32.32 31.37 -10.36
N ALA A 452 32.17 30.08 -10.56
CA ALA A 452 32.85 29.01 -9.83
C ALA A 452 32.69 29.06 -8.28
N ILE A 453 31.52 29.43 -7.78
CA ILE A 453 31.23 29.43 -6.33
C ILE A 453 31.04 27.96 -5.88
N PRO A 454 31.85 27.41 -4.96
CA PRO A 454 31.75 26.01 -4.58
C PRO A 454 30.42 25.70 -3.85
N LEU A 455 29.85 24.53 -4.10
CA LEU A 455 28.75 23.93 -3.34
C LEU A 455 29.03 22.44 -3.17
N MET A 456 29.20 22.00 -1.91
CA MET A 456 29.57 20.63 -1.55
C MET A 456 28.76 20.10 -0.37
N GLY A 457 28.42 18.81 -0.43
CA GLY A 457 27.87 18.06 0.69
C GLY A 457 26.51 18.55 1.17
N MET A 458 25.64 18.96 0.25
CA MET A 458 24.30 19.46 0.58
C MET A 458 23.43 18.34 1.17
N ARG A 459 22.72 18.60 2.26
CA ARG A 459 21.76 17.68 2.88
C ARG A 459 20.45 18.41 3.19
N ILE A 460 19.36 17.66 3.31
CA ILE A 460 18.06 18.19 3.71
C ILE A 460 17.87 17.85 5.19
N GLY A 461 17.81 18.88 6.03
CA GLY A 461 17.39 18.78 7.41
C GLY A 461 15.87 18.82 7.53
N ILE A 462 15.35 18.18 8.58
CA ILE A 462 13.95 18.22 8.97
C ILE A 462 13.90 18.51 10.48
N ASN A 463 13.03 19.40 10.93
CA ASN A 463 12.70 19.57 12.35
C ASN A 463 13.92 19.81 13.25
N GLY A 464 14.84 20.65 12.79
CA GLY A 464 16.07 20.98 13.50
C GLY A 464 17.18 19.93 13.47
N LYS A 465 17.04 18.81 12.76
CA LYS A 465 18.07 17.74 12.66
C LYS A 465 18.32 17.28 11.21
N GLU A 466 19.41 16.56 10.99
CA GLU A 466 19.63 15.81 9.75
C GLU A 466 19.12 14.36 9.89
N PRO A 467 18.17 13.91 9.05
CA PRO A 467 17.81 12.50 8.95
C PRO A 467 19.00 11.61 8.60
N THR A 468 19.04 10.42 9.20
CA THR A 468 20.12 9.43 8.97
C THR A 468 20.01 8.70 7.62
N VAL A 469 18.86 8.82 6.96
CA VAL A 469 18.54 8.23 5.64
C VAL A 469 17.97 9.31 4.72
N GLY A 470 17.90 9.05 3.41
CA GLY A 470 17.30 10.00 2.47
C GLY A 470 18.21 11.20 2.12
N GLN A 471 19.53 11.05 2.26
CA GLN A 471 20.50 12.11 1.97
C GLN A 471 21.20 11.91 0.61
N ALA A 472 20.43 11.87 -0.48
CA ALA A 472 20.99 11.63 -1.82
C ALA A 472 22.02 12.69 -2.27
N TYR A 473 21.90 13.92 -1.76
CA TYR A 473 22.75 15.06 -2.13
C TYR A 473 24.01 15.19 -1.26
N ALA A 474 24.20 14.33 -0.24
CA ALA A 474 25.33 14.41 0.68
C ALA A 474 26.71 14.30 -0.01
N LYS A 475 26.77 13.76 -1.23
CA LYS A 475 27.99 13.67 -2.04
C LYS A 475 28.02 14.64 -3.22
N LEU A 476 27.08 15.58 -3.28
CA LEU A 476 27.03 16.60 -4.32
C LEU A 476 28.32 17.43 -4.22
N GLN A 477 29.00 17.61 -5.35
CA GLN A 477 30.15 18.47 -5.49
C GLN A 477 30.03 19.19 -6.83
N THR A 478 29.70 20.49 -6.76
CA THR A 478 29.47 21.31 -7.95
C THR A 478 29.91 22.76 -7.70
N THR A 479 29.74 23.61 -8.70
CA THR A 479 29.97 25.05 -8.59
C THR A 479 28.81 25.84 -9.16
N LEU A 480 28.40 26.92 -8.49
CA LEU A 480 27.45 27.90 -9.02
C LEU A 480 28.18 28.81 -10.01
N ASP A 481 27.63 28.91 -11.22
CA ASP A 481 28.24 29.62 -12.33
C ASP A 481 27.14 30.22 -13.21
N SER A 482 27.19 31.54 -13.39
CA SER A 482 26.25 32.30 -14.22
C SER A 482 26.12 31.78 -15.66
N SER A 483 27.13 31.09 -16.19
CA SER A 483 27.08 30.48 -17.53
C SER A 483 26.21 29.22 -17.62
N LEU A 484 25.86 28.63 -16.47
CA LEU A 484 24.97 27.47 -16.35
C LEU A 484 23.55 27.86 -15.92
N TYR A 485 23.30 29.15 -15.71
CA TYR A 485 22.03 29.70 -15.23
C TYR A 485 21.20 30.29 -16.38
N THR A 486 19.87 30.11 -16.31
CA THR A 486 18.91 30.87 -17.11
C THR A 486 17.74 31.34 -16.25
N GLU A 487 17.11 32.48 -16.59
CA GLU A 487 15.94 33.00 -15.85
C GLU A 487 14.74 32.03 -15.85
N GLU A 488 14.63 31.17 -16.86
CA GLU A 488 13.51 30.23 -17.02
C GLU A 488 13.69 28.95 -16.21
N THR A 489 14.92 28.42 -16.14
CA THR A 489 15.20 27.10 -15.55
C THR A 489 16.12 27.11 -14.34
N GLY A 490 16.74 28.26 -14.03
CA GLY A 490 17.84 28.34 -13.09
C GLY A 490 19.07 27.53 -13.53
N GLN A 491 19.94 27.21 -12.57
CA GLN A 491 21.06 26.27 -12.75
C GLN A 491 20.75 24.95 -12.04
N VAL A 492 20.59 23.86 -12.81
CA VAL A 492 20.37 22.51 -12.25
C VAL A 492 21.57 22.07 -11.42
N LEU A 493 21.32 21.61 -10.19
CA LEU A 493 22.35 21.09 -9.28
C LEU A 493 22.41 19.55 -9.30
N SER A 494 21.26 18.89 -9.40
CA SER A 494 21.16 17.42 -9.51
C SER A 494 19.84 17.02 -10.18
N ALA A 495 19.84 15.86 -10.84
CA ALA A 495 18.64 15.21 -11.37
C ALA A 495 18.17 14.03 -10.51
N ILE A 496 18.77 13.84 -9.34
CA ILE A 496 18.43 12.75 -8.41
C ILE A 496 17.31 13.23 -7.49
N GLY A 497 16.30 12.39 -7.28
CA GLY A 497 15.30 12.58 -6.22
C GLY A 497 15.70 11.86 -4.93
N THR A 498 15.13 12.28 -3.80
CA THR A 498 15.32 11.64 -2.51
C THR A 498 14.03 11.61 -1.70
N VAL A 499 13.88 10.57 -0.90
CA VAL A 499 12.71 10.37 -0.05
C VAL A 499 13.12 10.62 1.40
N LEU A 500 12.44 11.56 2.05
CA LEU A 500 12.61 11.85 3.47
C LEU A 500 11.43 11.27 4.25
N PRO A 501 11.67 10.73 5.46
CA PRO A 501 10.57 10.33 6.34
C PRO A 501 9.74 11.55 6.72
N MET A 502 8.43 11.37 6.79
CA MET A 502 7.49 12.30 7.40
C MET A 502 7.50 12.11 8.91
N GLU A 503 7.49 13.22 9.64
CA GLU A 503 7.57 13.22 11.10
C GLU A 503 6.29 13.81 11.70
N GLY A 504 6.16 15.13 11.71
CA GLY A 504 5.00 15.89 12.18
C GLY A 504 3.89 16.08 11.14
N GLY A 505 4.17 15.89 9.84
CA GLY A 505 3.20 16.06 8.76
C GLY A 505 3.41 17.32 7.91
N SER A 506 2.79 17.39 6.74
CA SER A 506 3.09 18.39 5.68
C SER A 506 2.81 19.86 6.04
N ASN A 507 2.01 20.10 7.08
CA ASN A 507 1.69 21.42 7.61
C ASN A 507 2.58 21.85 8.81
N SER A 508 3.42 20.96 9.33
CA SER A 508 4.21 21.19 10.55
C SER A 508 5.69 20.85 10.36
N ASP A 509 6.01 19.88 9.52
CA ASP A 509 7.39 19.51 9.22
C ASP A 509 8.12 20.67 8.56
N GLU A 510 9.17 21.11 9.25
CA GLU A 510 10.03 22.19 8.85
C GLU A 510 11.29 21.61 8.19
N PHE A 511 11.61 22.08 7.00
CA PHE A 511 12.77 21.67 6.22
C PHE A 511 13.80 22.79 6.16
N PHE A 512 15.07 22.43 6.07
CA PHE A 512 16.18 23.34 5.80
C PHE A 512 17.29 22.60 5.09
N LEU A 513 18.30 23.31 4.58
CA LEU A 513 19.48 22.73 3.96
C LEU A 513 20.68 22.91 4.86
N THR A 514 21.59 21.94 4.83
CA THR A 514 22.92 22.06 5.42
C THR A 514 23.98 21.81 4.35
N PHE A 515 25.19 22.34 4.56
CA PHE A 515 26.27 22.25 3.59
C PHE A 515 27.57 21.78 4.25
N GLU A 516 28.43 21.09 3.51
CA GLU A 516 29.84 20.91 3.89
C GLU A 516 30.67 22.11 3.43
N GLN A 517 30.33 22.66 2.27
CA GLN A 517 30.89 23.91 1.79
C GLN A 517 29.88 24.64 0.90
N ILE A 518 29.73 25.94 1.08
CA ILE A 518 29.08 26.83 0.13
C ILE A 518 29.81 28.18 0.12
N GLY A 519 30.24 28.62 -1.06
CA GLY A 519 31.05 29.83 -1.18
C GLY A 519 32.28 29.82 -0.28
N GLY A 520 32.38 30.83 0.59
CA GLY A 520 33.46 30.96 1.58
C GLY A 520 33.23 30.18 2.88
N PHE A 521 32.04 29.63 3.08
CA PHE A 521 31.62 28.95 4.31
C PHE A 521 31.90 27.45 4.21
N SER A 522 32.35 26.83 5.31
CA SER A 522 32.66 25.40 5.34
C SER A 522 32.41 24.78 6.70
N ASP A 523 31.80 23.59 6.69
CA ASP A 523 31.63 22.72 7.84
C ASP A 523 32.53 21.50 7.72
N VAL A 524 33.45 21.35 8.68
CA VAL A 524 34.23 20.12 8.78
C VAL A 524 33.37 19.05 9.45
N ARG A 525 32.75 18.19 8.64
CA ARG A 525 32.04 17.01 9.14
C ARG A 525 33.04 15.99 9.65
N VAL A 526 32.99 15.70 10.94
CA VAL A 526 33.71 14.57 11.52
C VAL A 526 32.77 13.39 11.42
N GLU A 527 32.90 12.60 10.35
CA GLU A 527 32.20 11.32 10.22
C GLU A 527 32.40 10.53 11.51
N ALA A 528 31.30 10.13 12.15
CA ALA A 528 31.37 9.32 13.34
C ALA A 528 32.18 8.07 12.99
N THR A 529 33.23 7.80 13.74
CA THR A 529 33.93 6.52 13.63
C THR A 529 32.89 5.44 13.91
N VAL A 530 32.44 4.73 12.87
CA VAL A 530 31.68 3.50 13.03
C VAL A 530 32.55 2.57 13.87
N SER A 531 32.29 2.53 15.17
CA SER A 531 32.59 1.31 15.91
C SER A 531 31.79 0.24 15.20
N PRO A 532 32.42 -0.85 14.73
CA PRO A 532 31.65 -1.98 14.26
C PRO A 532 30.76 -2.38 15.45
N LEU A 533 29.45 -2.11 15.32
CA LEU A 533 28.48 -2.77 16.15
C LEU A 533 28.79 -4.25 16.00
N ALA A 534 29.09 -4.91 17.12
CA ALA A 534 29.01 -6.36 17.12
C ALA A 534 27.63 -6.68 16.54
N PRO A 535 27.53 -7.58 15.55
CA PRO A 535 26.24 -7.91 14.95
C PRO A 535 25.27 -8.14 16.09
N THR A 536 24.21 -7.33 16.12
CA THR A 536 23.04 -7.64 16.91
C THR A 536 22.70 -9.08 16.57
N VAL A 537 22.63 -9.92 17.59
CA VAL A 537 22.09 -11.26 17.45
C VAL A 537 20.77 -11.06 16.73
N SER A 538 20.67 -11.49 15.46
CA SER A 538 19.39 -11.46 14.76
C SER A 538 18.40 -12.19 15.65
N GLU A 539 17.13 -11.80 15.59
CA GLU A 539 16.06 -12.63 16.12
C GLU A 539 16.40 -14.10 15.81
N GLN A 540 16.38 -14.92 16.85
CA GLN A 540 16.64 -16.35 16.72
C GLN A 540 15.78 -16.83 15.54
N GLU A 541 16.42 -17.30 14.46
CA GLU A 541 15.67 -17.83 13.33
C GLU A 541 14.68 -18.86 13.87
N PRO A 542 13.43 -18.86 13.40
CA PRO A 542 12.41 -19.74 13.93
C PRO A 542 12.91 -21.18 13.88
N ASP A 543 12.86 -21.88 15.03
CA ASP A 543 13.29 -23.29 15.16
C ASP A 543 12.46 -24.24 14.26
N VAL A 544 11.39 -23.73 13.62
CA VAL A 544 10.45 -24.44 12.76
C VAL A 544 10.33 -23.70 11.43
N GLY A 545 10.63 -24.40 10.33
CA GLY A 545 10.55 -23.87 8.98
C GLY A 545 9.51 -24.57 8.12
N LEU A 546 9.39 -24.10 6.88
CA LEU A 546 8.61 -24.74 5.84
C LEU A 546 9.53 -25.30 4.75
N ARG A 547 9.10 -26.38 4.12
CA ARG A 547 9.74 -26.89 2.90
C ARG A 547 9.45 -25.94 1.75
N ASN A 548 10.48 -25.54 1.01
CA ASN A 548 10.30 -24.78 -0.22
C ASN A 548 9.75 -25.67 -1.36
N PHE A 549 9.37 -25.04 -2.48
CA PHE A 549 8.75 -25.70 -3.62
C PHE A 549 9.54 -26.93 -4.12
N ALA A 550 10.87 -26.89 -4.09
CA ALA A 550 11.72 -27.98 -4.55
C ALA A 550 11.74 -29.13 -3.53
N GLU A 551 11.78 -28.80 -2.25
CA GLU A 551 11.74 -29.76 -1.14
C GLU A 551 10.39 -30.46 -1.04
N ILE A 552 9.27 -29.74 -1.26
CA ILE A 552 7.93 -30.31 -1.34
C ILE A 552 7.86 -31.32 -2.48
N ASN A 553 8.28 -30.92 -3.68
CA ASN A 553 8.25 -31.79 -4.86
C ASN A 553 9.13 -33.05 -4.67
N ALA A 554 10.33 -32.88 -4.10
CA ALA A 554 11.23 -34.00 -3.81
C ALA A 554 10.66 -34.94 -2.74
N SER A 555 10.02 -34.41 -1.70
CA SER A 555 9.43 -35.19 -0.61
C SER A 555 8.27 -36.04 -1.12
N MET A 556 7.35 -35.44 -1.88
CA MET A 556 6.21 -36.15 -2.45
C MET A 556 6.63 -37.26 -3.42
N ALA A 557 7.63 -37.00 -4.28
CA ALA A 557 8.23 -38.03 -5.13
C ALA A 557 8.86 -39.17 -4.33
N LYS A 558 9.59 -38.84 -3.26
CA LYS A 558 10.26 -39.83 -2.41
C LYS A 558 9.27 -40.72 -1.67
N ILE A 559 8.20 -40.14 -1.14
CA ILE A 559 7.16 -40.84 -0.38
C ILE A 559 6.38 -41.76 -1.31
N THR A 560 5.87 -41.25 -2.44
CA THR A 560 5.01 -42.00 -3.35
C THR A 560 5.78 -42.97 -4.27
N GLY A 561 7.07 -42.70 -4.51
CA GLY A 561 7.86 -43.43 -5.50
C GLY A 561 7.58 -43.03 -6.95
N VAL A 562 6.71 -42.04 -7.17
CA VAL A 562 6.48 -41.44 -8.50
C VAL A 562 7.65 -40.51 -8.81
N PRO A 563 8.31 -40.63 -9.97
CA PRO A 563 9.46 -39.77 -10.29
C PRO A 563 9.01 -38.33 -10.54
N ILE A 564 9.81 -37.35 -10.09
CA ILE A 564 9.62 -35.91 -10.38
C ILE A 564 9.56 -35.60 -11.89
N THR A 565 9.98 -36.54 -12.75
CA THR A 565 9.96 -36.44 -14.21
C THR A 565 8.71 -37.06 -14.84
N ASN A 566 7.75 -37.54 -14.05
CA ASN A 566 6.44 -37.93 -14.55
C ASN A 566 5.79 -36.72 -15.24
N SER A 567 5.23 -36.90 -16.44
CA SER A 567 4.74 -35.79 -17.28
C SER A 567 3.64 -34.97 -16.59
N ASP A 568 2.74 -35.63 -15.89
CA ASP A 568 1.56 -35.00 -15.29
C ASP A 568 1.99 -34.24 -14.02
N VAL A 569 2.87 -34.84 -13.23
CA VAL A 569 3.56 -34.18 -12.10
C VAL A 569 4.36 -32.96 -12.56
N VAL A 570 5.14 -33.05 -13.65
CA VAL A 570 5.91 -31.91 -14.19
C VAL A 570 4.98 -30.81 -14.65
N SER A 571 3.88 -31.15 -15.33
CA SER A 571 2.88 -30.20 -15.78
C SER A 571 2.26 -29.45 -14.59
N THR A 572 1.74 -30.19 -13.61
CA THR A 572 1.13 -29.60 -12.41
C THR A 572 2.14 -28.78 -11.61
N TYR A 573 3.35 -29.29 -11.41
CA TYR A 573 4.42 -28.57 -10.72
C TYR A 573 4.74 -27.23 -11.41
N ASN A 574 4.85 -27.20 -12.74
CA ASN A 574 5.13 -25.95 -13.45
C ASN A 574 3.99 -24.94 -13.32
N ILE A 575 2.73 -25.39 -13.26
CA ILE A 575 1.55 -24.53 -13.06
C ILE A 575 1.57 -23.92 -11.65
N VAL A 576 1.83 -24.74 -10.62
CA VAL A 576 1.67 -24.29 -9.22
C VAL A 576 2.97 -23.84 -8.56
N LYS A 577 4.11 -23.91 -9.25
CA LYS A 577 5.43 -23.61 -8.67
C LYS A 577 5.50 -22.23 -8.02
N GLN A 578 4.96 -21.22 -8.67
CA GLN A 578 4.94 -19.84 -8.17
C GLN A 578 4.02 -19.67 -6.96
N GLN A 579 3.03 -20.56 -6.81
CA GLN A 579 2.13 -20.61 -5.67
C GLN A 579 2.67 -21.48 -4.53
N LEU A 580 3.84 -22.13 -4.66
CA LEU A 580 4.49 -22.89 -3.58
C LEU A 580 5.47 -22.00 -2.80
N PRO A 581 5.79 -22.32 -1.54
CA PRO A 581 6.75 -21.55 -0.74
C PRO A 581 8.11 -21.44 -1.43
N THR A 582 8.65 -20.23 -1.54
CA THR A 582 9.97 -19.97 -2.16
C THR A 582 11.10 -19.95 -1.14
N THR A 583 10.78 -19.71 0.13
CA THR A 583 11.72 -19.71 1.25
C THR A 583 11.29 -20.75 2.28
N SER A 584 12.17 -21.03 3.24
CA SER A 584 11.88 -21.92 4.37
C SER A 584 11.33 -21.21 5.60
N SER A 585 11.05 -19.90 5.52
CA SER A 585 10.49 -19.14 6.63
C SER A 585 9.00 -19.46 6.81
N ALA A 586 8.61 -19.79 8.03
CA ALA A 586 7.22 -20.03 8.38
C ALA A 586 6.35 -18.76 8.28
N GLU A 587 6.95 -17.57 8.48
CA GLU A 587 6.26 -16.28 8.35
C GLU A 587 5.81 -15.99 6.91
N THR A 588 6.42 -16.65 5.92
CA THR A 588 6.07 -16.47 4.49
C THR A 588 4.92 -17.37 4.03
N PHE A 589 4.24 -18.09 4.93
CA PHE A 589 3.16 -19.01 4.54
C PHE A 589 1.87 -18.28 4.15
N LEU A 590 1.45 -18.46 2.90
CA LEU A 590 0.21 -17.89 2.37
C LEU A 590 -0.84 -18.98 2.09
N SER A 591 -2.11 -18.58 2.02
CA SER A 591 -3.22 -19.48 1.65
C SER A 591 -3.05 -20.09 0.26
N SER A 592 -2.39 -19.38 -0.67
CA SER A 592 -2.03 -19.89 -2.00
C SER A 592 -1.14 -21.13 -1.94
N HIS A 593 -0.24 -21.21 -0.95
CA HIS A 593 0.63 -22.37 -0.73
C HIS A 593 -0.18 -23.62 -0.35
N GLN A 594 -1.24 -23.48 0.43
CA GLN A 594 -2.11 -24.62 0.76
C GLN A 594 -2.78 -25.21 -0.48
N MET A 595 -3.25 -24.37 -1.39
CA MET A 595 -3.90 -24.83 -2.63
C MET A 595 -2.90 -25.50 -3.57
N ALA A 596 -1.73 -24.89 -3.76
CA ALA A 596 -0.66 -25.43 -4.60
C ALA A 596 -0.14 -26.79 -4.09
N VAL A 597 0.04 -26.91 -2.77
CA VAL A 597 0.41 -28.17 -2.12
C VAL A 597 -0.67 -29.23 -2.33
N ALA A 598 -1.96 -28.87 -2.16
CA ALA A 598 -3.05 -29.82 -2.37
C ALA A 598 -3.10 -30.32 -3.81
N GLN A 599 -2.90 -29.45 -4.80
CA GLN A 599 -2.84 -29.83 -6.22
C GLN A 599 -1.66 -30.77 -6.51
N MET A 600 -0.46 -30.47 -5.97
CA MET A 600 0.69 -31.38 -6.06
C MET A 600 0.41 -32.74 -5.41
N ALA A 601 -0.19 -32.75 -4.22
CA ALA A 601 -0.51 -33.98 -3.50
C ALA A 601 -1.53 -34.84 -4.26
N ILE A 602 -2.56 -34.21 -4.84
CA ILE A 602 -3.57 -34.89 -5.68
C ILE A 602 -2.90 -35.51 -6.90
N GLU A 603 -2.01 -34.79 -7.58
CA GLU A 603 -1.33 -35.29 -8.76
C GLU A 603 -0.41 -36.47 -8.43
N TYR A 604 0.44 -36.35 -7.41
CA TYR A 604 1.31 -37.42 -6.96
C TYR A 604 0.52 -38.68 -6.53
N CYS A 605 -0.56 -38.50 -5.78
CA CYS A 605 -1.42 -39.61 -5.37
C CYS A 605 -2.21 -40.21 -6.55
N SER A 606 -2.57 -39.42 -7.55
CA SER A 606 -3.20 -39.91 -8.78
C SER A 606 -2.23 -40.77 -9.57
N ALA A 607 -1.03 -40.28 -9.84
CA ALA A 607 0.04 -41.02 -10.53
C ALA A 607 0.46 -42.29 -9.77
N LEU A 608 0.45 -42.25 -8.43
CA LEU A 608 0.68 -43.41 -7.57
C LEU A 608 -0.40 -44.49 -7.76
N VAL A 609 -1.68 -44.12 -7.64
CA VAL A 609 -2.80 -45.07 -7.69
C VAL A 609 -3.04 -45.60 -9.12
N ASP A 610 -2.80 -44.79 -10.15
CA ASP A 610 -2.98 -45.21 -11.55
C ASP A 610 -1.88 -46.17 -12.03
N ASN A 611 -0.73 -46.18 -11.36
CA ASN A 611 0.32 -47.16 -11.62
C ASN A 611 0.16 -48.40 -10.74
N THR A 612 -0.28 -49.52 -11.32
CA THR A 612 -0.53 -50.77 -10.59
C THR A 612 0.66 -51.24 -9.75
N SER A 613 1.89 -51.11 -10.23
CA SER A 613 3.08 -51.55 -9.47
C SER A 613 3.37 -50.65 -8.28
N LEU A 614 3.24 -49.33 -8.43
CA LEU A 614 3.45 -48.39 -7.33
C LEU A 614 2.31 -48.49 -6.32
N ARG A 615 1.06 -48.52 -6.79
CA ARG A 615 -0.15 -48.69 -5.98
C ARG A 615 -0.09 -49.94 -5.12
N ASP A 616 0.17 -51.10 -5.71
CA ASP A 616 0.15 -52.37 -4.98
C ASP A 616 1.33 -52.47 -4.00
N GLY A 617 2.46 -51.85 -4.33
CA GLY A 617 3.59 -51.70 -3.40
C GLY A 617 3.34 -50.68 -2.29
N PHE A 618 2.51 -49.67 -2.55
CA PHE A 618 2.16 -48.66 -1.55
C PHE A 618 1.09 -49.15 -0.59
N PHE A 619 0.06 -49.84 -1.10
CA PHE A 619 -1.12 -50.33 -0.36
C PHE A 619 -1.26 -51.87 -0.46
N PRO A 620 -0.32 -52.65 0.07
CA PRO A 620 -0.28 -54.11 -0.13
C PRO A 620 -1.50 -54.83 0.48
N GLY A 621 -2.10 -54.29 1.55
CA GLY A 621 -3.30 -54.84 2.18
C GLY A 621 -4.61 -54.55 1.44
N PHE A 622 -4.59 -53.65 0.45
CA PHE A 622 -5.79 -53.19 -0.26
C PHE A 622 -5.86 -53.65 -1.73
N VAL A 623 -4.87 -54.43 -2.20
CA VAL A 623 -4.73 -54.83 -3.62
C VAL A 623 -6.00 -55.46 -4.19
N SER A 624 -6.62 -56.39 -3.45
CA SER A 624 -7.86 -57.05 -3.90
C SER A 624 -9.07 -56.11 -3.95
N ASN A 625 -9.03 -54.99 -3.23
CA ASN A 625 -10.17 -54.08 -3.07
C ASN A 625 -10.19 -52.97 -4.12
N PHE A 626 -9.08 -52.68 -4.80
CA PHE A 626 -9.05 -51.70 -5.90
C PHE A 626 -9.93 -52.10 -7.10
N GLY A 627 -10.28 -53.38 -7.24
CA GLY A 627 -11.10 -53.91 -8.32
C GLY A 627 -12.60 -54.06 -7.99
N VAL A 628 -13.04 -53.70 -6.79
CA VAL A 628 -14.43 -53.84 -6.34
C VAL A 628 -15.08 -52.49 -6.05
N GLY A 629 -16.41 -52.45 -6.04
CA GLY A 629 -17.18 -51.24 -5.78
C GLY A 629 -17.05 -50.74 -4.34
N VAL A 630 -17.39 -49.46 -4.15
CA VAL A 630 -17.12 -48.68 -2.92
C VAL A 630 -17.61 -49.38 -1.65
N SER A 631 -18.83 -49.91 -1.66
CA SER A 631 -19.44 -50.54 -0.47
C SER A 631 -18.72 -51.80 -0.02
N SER A 632 -18.09 -52.55 -0.93
CA SER A 632 -17.30 -53.74 -0.58
C SER A 632 -15.86 -53.39 -0.27
N ALA A 633 -15.33 -52.30 -0.83
CA ALA A 633 -13.94 -51.91 -0.68
C ALA A 633 -13.63 -51.30 0.71
N PHE A 634 -14.63 -50.72 1.39
CA PHE A 634 -14.44 -50.00 2.66
C PHE A 634 -15.39 -50.45 3.80
N ASP A 635 -15.93 -51.67 3.71
CA ASP A 635 -16.99 -52.20 4.59
C ASP A 635 -16.55 -52.30 6.06
N THR A 636 -15.34 -52.79 6.32
CA THR A 636 -14.81 -52.97 7.68
C THR A 636 -13.63 -52.04 7.93
N THR A 637 -13.30 -51.86 9.21
CA THR A 637 -12.10 -51.10 9.62
C THR A 637 -10.82 -51.72 9.07
N VAL A 638 -10.79 -53.05 8.86
CA VAL A 638 -9.60 -53.75 8.34
C VAL A 638 -9.27 -53.28 6.92
N GLU A 639 -10.27 -53.07 6.06
CA GLU A 639 -10.03 -52.57 4.71
C GLU A 639 -9.58 -51.10 4.72
N ARG A 640 -10.15 -50.27 5.60
CA ARG A 640 -9.75 -48.85 5.70
C ARG A 640 -8.35 -48.68 6.30
N ASP A 641 -8.03 -49.47 7.33
CA ASP A 641 -6.71 -49.55 7.95
C ASP A 641 -5.62 -49.99 6.96
N ALA A 642 -5.98 -50.76 5.93
CA ALA A 642 -5.06 -51.16 4.86
C ALA A 642 -4.64 -49.99 3.94
N ILE A 643 -5.35 -48.85 4.00
CA ILE A 643 -4.97 -47.59 3.36
C ILE A 643 -4.31 -46.63 4.36
N ILE A 644 -4.92 -46.49 5.55
CA ILE A 644 -4.51 -45.52 6.56
C ILE A 644 -3.12 -45.84 7.12
N ASN A 645 -2.83 -47.10 7.46
CA ASN A 645 -1.54 -47.46 8.07
C ASN A 645 -0.36 -47.19 7.12
N PRO A 646 -0.38 -47.61 5.83
CA PRO A 646 0.69 -47.26 4.90
C PRO A 646 0.87 -45.75 4.69
N LEU A 647 -0.21 -44.96 4.71
CA LEU A 647 -0.12 -43.49 4.61
C LEU A 647 0.57 -42.92 5.84
N PHE A 648 0.16 -43.33 7.03
CA PHE A 648 0.79 -42.87 8.27
C PHE A 648 2.28 -43.22 8.30
N ASP A 649 2.62 -44.48 8.05
CA ASP A 649 4.00 -44.99 8.12
C ASP A 649 4.95 -44.31 7.14
N LYS A 650 4.46 -43.96 5.93
CA LYS A 650 5.30 -43.43 4.84
C LYS A 650 5.27 -41.90 4.74
N VAL A 651 4.18 -41.25 5.16
CA VAL A 651 4.01 -39.81 5.05
C VAL A 651 4.45 -39.11 6.34
N VAL A 652 4.06 -39.65 7.50
CA VAL A 652 4.32 -39.04 8.80
C VAL A 652 5.50 -39.71 9.51
N GLY A 653 5.55 -41.04 9.46
CA GLY A 653 6.52 -41.83 10.21
C GLY A 653 6.14 -42.03 11.67
N SER A 654 6.94 -42.83 12.39
CA SER A 654 6.69 -43.17 13.79
C SER A 654 7.92 -42.90 14.66
N GLY A 655 7.68 -42.46 15.90
CA GLY A 655 8.72 -42.23 16.90
C GLY A 655 9.59 -40.99 16.67
N LEU A 656 9.09 -39.99 15.95
CA LEU A 656 9.75 -38.70 15.76
C LEU A 656 9.60 -37.82 17.00
N PHE A 657 10.56 -36.91 17.22
CA PHE A 657 10.55 -35.97 18.35
C PHE A 657 9.35 -35.02 18.29
N SER A 658 8.96 -34.61 17.07
CA SER A 658 7.73 -33.88 16.76
C SER A 658 7.01 -34.60 15.61
N GLN A 659 5.76 -35.00 15.84
CA GLN A 659 4.86 -35.53 14.83
C GLN A 659 3.40 -35.34 15.28
N PRO A 660 2.42 -35.34 14.34
CA PRO A 660 1.00 -35.42 14.69
C PRO A 660 0.70 -36.63 15.57
N ASP A 661 -0.30 -36.50 16.44
CA ASP A 661 -0.80 -37.62 17.23
C ASP A 661 -1.31 -38.72 16.30
N GLU A 662 -0.76 -39.93 16.46
CA GLU A 662 -1.04 -41.06 15.57
C GLU A 662 -2.51 -41.45 15.59
N ALA A 663 -3.13 -41.49 16.78
CA ALA A 663 -4.51 -41.91 16.91
C ALA A 663 -5.44 -40.87 16.26
N ALA A 664 -5.22 -39.58 16.53
CA ALA A 664 -6.01 -38.49 15.95
C ALA A 664 -5.93 -38.48 14.42
N MET A 665 -4.73 -38.58 13.84
CA MET A 665 -4.59 -38.57 12.38
C MET A 665 -5.25 -39.78 11.72
N LYS A 666 -5.11 -40.98 12.32
CA LYS A 666 -5.77 -42.18 11.79
C LYS A 666 -7.29 -42.05 11.86
N THR A 667 -7.84 -41.46 12.92
CA THR A 667 -9.27 -41.17 13.03
C THR A 667 -9.73 -40.21 11.93
N GLU A 668 -9.03 -39.10 11.68
CA GLU A 668 -9.40 -38.15 10.63
C GLU A 668 -9.38 -38.77 9.22
N LEU A 669 -8.39 -39.61 8.92
CA LEU A 669 -8.35 -40.33 7.64
C LEU A 669 -9.47 -41.38 7.53
N ASP A 670 -9.84 -42.05 8.63
CA ASP A 670 -10.97 -42.98 8.67
C ASP A 670 -12.29 -42.27 8.43
N ASP A 671 -12.52 -41.15 9.11
CA ASP A 671 -13.71 -40.32 8.97
C ASP A 671 -13.86 -39.79 7.54
N LEU A 672 -12.75 -39.39 6.91
CA LEU A 672 -12.74 -39.00 5.49
C LEU A 672 -13.16 -40.17 4.58
N ILE A 673 -12.59 -41.37 4.76
CA ILE A 673 -12.96 -42.54 3.95
C ILE A 673 -14.44 -42.87 4.16
N VAL A 674 -14.92 -42.90 5.40
CA VAL A 674 -16.33 -43.20 5.73
C VAL A 674 -17.27 -42.17 5.10
N LEU A 675 -16.92 -40.89 5.19
CA LEU A 675 -17.71 -39.80 4.61
C LEU A 675 -17.81 -39.95 3.08
N LEU A 676 -16.69 -40.18 2.41
CA LEU A 676 -16.66 -40.32 0.94
C LEU A 676 -17.35 -41.62 0.51
N ALA A 677 -17.08 -42.74 1.16
CA ALA A 677 -17.74 -44.02 0.87
C ALA A 677 -19.26 -43.94 1.05
N GLY A 678 -19.74 -43.22 2.08
CA GLY A 678 -21.16 -42.98 2.32
C GLY A 678 -21.84 -42.13 1.25
N ARG A 679 -21.11 -41.21 0.60
CA ARG A 679 -21.63 -40.40 -0.53
C ARG A 679 -21.66 -41.17 -1.85
N HIS A 680 -20.85 -42.22 -1.97
CA HIS A 680 -20.59 -42.98 -3.19
C HIS A 680 -21.06 -44.44 -3.10
N VAL A 681 -22.11 -44.71 -2.31
CA VAL A 681 -22.66 -46.06 -2.08
C VAL A 681 -23.13 -46.69 -3.40
N GLY A 682 -22.68 -47.91 -3.66
CA GLY A 682 -23.05 -48.65 -4.87
C GLY A 682 -22.29 -48.27 -6.14
N GLU A 683 -21.35 -47.32 -6.07
CA GLU A 683 -20.52 -46.93 -7.20
C GLU A 683 -19.35 -47.89 -7.45
N SER A 684 -18.71 -47.72 -8.61
CA SER A 684 -17.81 -48.70 -9.21
C SER A 684 -16.41 -48.70 -8.58
N ALA A 685 -15.55 -49.61 -9.04
CA ALA A 685 -14.15 -49.65 -8.66
C ALA A 685 -13.38 -48.35 -9.01
N THR A 686 -13.87 -47.57 -9.96
CA THR A 686 -13.32 -46.25 -10.30
C THR A 686 -13.44 -45.29 -9.12
N GLU A 687 -14.58 -45.28 -8.45
CA GLU A 687 -14.84 -44.42 -7.29
C GLU A 687 -14.07 -44.90 -6.07
N THR A 688 -13.90 -46.21 -5.90
CA THR A 688 -12.96 -46.76 -4.91
C THR A 688 -11.56 -46.17 -5.07
N GLN A 689 -11.04 -46.13 -6.30
CA GLN A 689 -9.71 -45.57 -6.58
C GLN A 689 -9.66 -44.06 -6.32
N LYS A 690 -10.71 -43.31 -6.65
CA LYS A 690 -10.80 -41.86 -6.35
C LYS A 690 -10.78 -41.59 -4.83
N ILE A 691 -11.47 -42.41 -4.04
CA ILE A 691 -11.45 -42.28 -2.57
C ILE A 691 -10.03 -42.50 -2.05
N VAL A 692 -9.33 -43.54 -2.52
CA VAL A 692 -7.93 -43.78 -2.12
C VAL A 692 -7.01 -42.63 -2.54
N LYS A 693 -7.19 -42.06 -3.75
CA LYS A 693 -6.45 -40.88 -4.20
C LYS A 693 -6.69 -39.67 -3.28
N ALA A 694 -7.94 -39.42 -2.91
CA ALA A 694 -8.31 -38.31 -2.02
C ALA A 694 -7.73 -38.47 -0.61
N THR A 695 -7.83 -39.67 -0.02
CA THR A 695 -7.24 -39.94 1.30
C THR A 695 -5.71 -39.84 1.26
N CYS A 696 -5.08 -40.33 0.19
CA CYS A 696 -3.64 -40.17 -0.02
C CYS A 696 -3.25 -38.69 -0.09
N ALA A 697 -3.99 -37.89 -0.87
CA ALA A 697 -3.71 -36.48 -1.04
C ALA A 697 -3.87 -35.69 0.26
N ALA A 698 -4.89 -36.03 1.07
CA ALA A 698 -5.10 -35.43 2.39
C ALA A 698 -3.92 -35.67 3.35
N ALA A 699 -3.36 -36.89 3.34
CA ALA A 699 -2.16 -37.19 4.13
C ALA A 699 -0.93 -36.47 3.55
N LEU A 700 -0.70 -36.59 2.24
CA LEU A 700 0.51 -36.11 1.57
C LEU A 700 0.62 -34.57 1.51
N GLY A 701 -0.51 -33.87 1.47
CA GLY A 701 -0.60 -32.41 1.53
C GLY A 701 -0.64 -31.84 2.95
N SER A 702 -0.49 -32.66 3.98
CA SER A 702 -0.57 -32.23 5.38
C SER A 702 0.72 -31.56 5.88
N ALA A 703 0.62 -30.88 7.02
CA ALA A 703 1.76 -30.25 7.70
C ALA A 703 2.93 -31.22 7.98
N ALA A 704 2.67 -32.53 8.10
CA ALA A 704 3.72 -33.53 8.29
C ALA A 704 4.75 -33.55 7.13
N VAL A 705 4.31 -33.19 5.92
CA VAL A 705 5.18 -33.10 4.72
C VAL A 705 5.65 -31.67 4.48
N LEU A 706 5.03 -30.66 5.07
CA LEU A 706 5.33 -29.25 4.78
C LEU A 706 6.25 -28.61 5.80
N VAL A 707 6.11 -28.95 7.08
CA VAL A 707 6.89 -28.36 8.17
C VAL A 707 8.22 -29.12 8.32
N GLN A 708 9.30 -28.38 8.58
CA GLN A 708 10.64 -28.94 8.78
C GLN A 708 11.38 -28.33 9.97
#